data_AF-A0A1V2LQS2-F1
#
_entry.id   AF-A0A1V2LQS2-F1
#
_cell.length_a   1.000
_cell.length_b   1.000
_cell.length_c   1.000
_cell.angle_alpha   90.00
_cell.angle_beta   90.00
_cell.angle_gamma   90.00
#
_symmetry.space_group_name_H-M   'P 1'
#
loop_
_entity.id
_entity.type
_entity.pdbx_description
1 polymer ?
#
loop_
_entity_poly.entity_id
_entity_poly.type
_entity_poly.pdbx_seq_one_letter_code
_entity_poly.pdbx_strand_id
1 'polypeptide(L)'
;MLQNSREIGKLLFAGFREKYFTSECDAATLMRDHHVRCFILQIHNFVSIEQFMRLINDLQGYAYKMQFDSPLIIAINEETYNFLTRVVQIKELTLFPTYMALTATRDINKIFDVGKAMGIELKSIGINMVFGPSLDICSKVVMDVIGTNSFGVNPDEVIRFGGAFLYGLKEGGLITNVGHFPGIGKSYVHRIGEVPVLLDSLSALESFNCLPFKKIIEHNLVDSVLVSTVLIPNAVSKDANACLNPKIVDGMLRNDMNFDKLVIAENIEVQDLYVKYGIGQAASIAIAYAHCDMVMVVSNFEYQLEALEYLSKAFSDGNYQSTLINAIRRIDEFLGKVSWSDDNIKVNSIILDEHRELAITAFKKSITLVKNLENLIPLKHYNNPSNNIFGSSEVLIFTPNLNETYRKVVKLLKSGNDKHGISASNIVYTTKRFTSDIKRKIAGSWMVILFADDLCSNHYILDLIKEINDCLTSSQHLVVVSADSPYYFFNDESLVPTFICTYGDSYEALKLVPELIFGNYEACGVIPGEINKEKDFQGVLSELSNSEYTNGNDRSKFEILLNKPSRKEIDIDESYKMTLQAGELNTSTKMKIKSWVVEEFDGTRDSSLFNMLKSSIVSNSNRLIDLDMFTRTWEFTEYFSDFYKTFVVRNPTLNLVYGMVVVIVDDISKIGHICYMMVSKGKRRQGVGEALHQHAIKYMTIDRNCTTILLGCTFPMFSIFPPNIIDEIFTVLEYLRTKNQFNLDVDDVSMQLIGFFKSFGWSYTRQNKGLCQLSRKILMILNYKDWTFPMKDNSYEFLQNVIDLSIRFDIEDDATSGFNVTLKKLRNGEFDDYEEMLFPQMYSATKLVIEHELKEVAQGFKRNTFCIYARINGVICGGCIVYTSHSRLSLFYPFIEHVKGSTDEVIAGITGFFINYKTENGNKTGRGNINDNELIKLGILSACIEILHSLGIDKCLLHNIHKDDNELYRDCGFQTFLEYCACYGSKQAFEWIV
;
A
#
# COMPACT_ATOMS: atom_id res chain seq x y z
N MET A 1 -26.91 -25.14 -33.40
CA MET A 1 -26.88 -26.07 -32.25
C MET A 1 -26.77 -25.36 -30.90
N LEU A 2 -26.07 -24.23 -30.77
CA LEU A 2 -25.86 -23.51 -29.49
C LEU A 2 -27.04 -22.59 -29.04
N GLN A 3 -28.01 -22.31 -29.90
CA GLN A 3 -29.21 -21.50 -29.57
C GLN A 3 -30.33 -22.33 -28.89
N ASN A 4 -29.97 -23.44 -28.23
CA ASN A 4 -30.95 -24.27 -27.54
C ASN A 4 -31.38 -23.56 -26.25
N SER A 5 -32.66 -23.65 -25.86
CA SER A 5 -33.17 -23.05 -24.61
C SER A 5 -32.35 -23.45 -23.38
N ARG A 6 -31.72 -24.64 -23.45
CA ARG A 6 -30.82 -25.18 -22.44
C ARG A 6 -29.60 -24.30 -22.12
N GLU A 7 -28.98 -23.70 -23.13
CA GLU A 7 -27.78 -22.87 -22.93
C GLU A 7 -28.16 -21.48 -22.41
N ILE A 8 -29.31 -20.94 -22.85
CA ILE A 8 -29.78 -19.61 -22.40
C ILE A 8 -30.07 -19.60 -20.89
N GLY A 9 -30.63 -20.68 -20.33
CA GLY A 9 -30.86 -20.76 -18.89
C GLY A 9 -29.62 -20.70 -18.02
N LYS A 10 -28.47 -21.14 -18.54
CA LYS A 10 -27.18 -21.07 -17.83
C LYS A 10 -26.71 -19.64 -17.61
N LEU A 11 -27.19 -18.68 -18.40
CA LEU A 11 -26.85 -17.26 -18.30
C LEU A 11 -27.55 -16.55 -17.12
N LEU A 12 -28.47 -17.22 -16.42
CA LEU A 12 -29.28 -16.64 -15.36
C LEU A 12 -28.86 -17.15 -13.98
N PHE A 13 -28.62 -16.23 -13.05
CA PHE A 13 -28.53 -16.50 -11.62
C PHE A 13 -29.83 -16.06 -10.95
N ALA A 14 -30.66 -17.01 -10.52
CA ALA A 14 -32.04 -16.75 -10.10
C ALA A 14 -32.26 -16.88 -8.59
N GLY A 15 -33.24 -16.17 -8.05
CA GLY A 15 -33.80 -16.45 -6.72
C GLY A 15 -35.25 -16.92 -6.83
N PHE A 16 -35.84 -17.32 -5.72
CA PHE A 16 -37.26 -17.71 -5.63
C PHE A 16 -37.77 -17.49 -4.20
N ARG A 17 -39.09 -17.48 -3.98
CA ARG A 17 -39.69 -17.07 -2.68
C ARG A 17 -40.07 -18.24 -1.77
N GLU A 18 -40.24 -19.42 -2.34
CA GLU A 18 -40.75 -20.59 -1.66
C GLU A 18 -39.77 -21.09 -0.60
N LYS A 19 -40.34 -21.60 0.50
CA LYS A 19 -39.60 -22.25 1.59
C LYS A 19 -39.48 -23.76 1.38
N TYR A 20 -40.35 -24.34 0.57
CA TYR A 20 -40.37 -25.77 0.32
C TYR A 20 -40.43 -25.99 -1.18
N PHE A 21 -39.61 -26.92 -1.66
CA PHE A 21 -39.60 -27.28 -3.06
C PHE A 21 -40.84 -28.10 -3.42
N THR A 22 -41.48 -27.74 -4.54
CA THR A 22 -42.55 -28.53 -5.17
C THR A 22 -42.31 -28.58 -6.67
N SER A 23 -42.88 -29.56 -7.39
CA SER A 23 -42.73 -29.64 -8.85
C SER A 23 -43.38 -28.48 -9.62
N GLU A 24 -44.19 -27.66 -8.95
CA GLU A 24 -44.93 -26.53 -9.50
C GLU A 24 -44.37 -25.18 -9.02
N CYS A 25 -43.33 -25.16 -8.17
CA CYS A 25 -42.73 -23.91 -7.70
C CYS A 25 -41.93 -23.20 -8.80
N ASP A 26 -41.67 -21.91 -8.59
CA ASP A 26 -40.96 -21.06 -9.55
C ASP A 26 -39.58 -21.66 -9.91
N ALA A 27 -38.83 -22.12 -8.90
CA ALA A 27 -37.54 -22.79 -9.09
C ALA A 27 -37.64 -24.05 -9.97
N ALA A 28 -38.67 -24.87 -9.77
CA ALA A 28 -38.88 -26.06 -10.58
C ALA A 28 -39.17 -25.71 -12.04
N THR A 29 -39.95 -24.64 -12.28
CA THR A 29 -40.24 -24.14 -13.62
C THR A 29 -38.99 -23.60 -14.33
N LEU A 30 -38.17 -22.80 -13.63
CA LEU A 30 -36.88 -22.32 -14.15
C LEU A 30 -35.92 -23.46 -14.51
N MET A 31 -35.87 -24.50 -13.68
CA MET A 31 -35.04 -25.68 -13.95
C MET A 31 -35.59 -26.48 -15.12
N ARG A 32 -36.89 -26.81 -15.10
CA ARG A 32 -37.55 -27.70 -16.06
C ARG A 32 -37.58 -27.11 -17.46
N ASP A 33 -38.08 -25.90 -17.56
CA ASP A 33 -38.45 -25.30 -18.85
C ASP A 33 -37.28 -24.49 -19.42
N HIS A 34 -36.43 -23.93 -18.55
CA HIS A 34 -35.33 -23.05 -18.95
C HIS A 34 -33.94 -23.58 -18.63
N HIS A 35 -33.79 -24.67 -17.87
CA HIS A 35 -32.49 -25.25 -17.51
C HIS A 35 -31.59 -24.31 -16.70
N VAL A 36 -32.16 -23.45 -15.85
CA VAL A 36 -31.41 -22.63 -14.90
C VAL A 36 -30.61 -23.52 -13.93
N ARG A 37 -29.34 -23.17 -13.69
CA ARG A 37 -28.37 -23.97 -12.92
C ARG A 37 -27.89 -23.32 -11.62
N CYS A 38 -28.10 -22.01 -11.47
CA CYS A 38 -27.54 -21.22 -10.38
C CYS A 38 -28.66 -20.52 -9.61
N PHE A 39 -28.74 -20.77 -8.31
CA PHE A 39 -29.75 -20.21 -7.43
C PHE A 39 -29.13 -19.47 -6.25
N ILE A 40 -29.65 -18.28 -5.95
CA ILE A 40 -29.33 -17.55 -4.73
C ILE A 40 -30.49 -17.71 -3.74
N LEU A 41 -30.17 -18.17 -2.53
CA LEU A 41 -31.12 -18.29 -1.44
C LEU A 41 -31.03 -17.07 -0.53
N GLN A 42 -32.19 -16.56 -0.15
CA GLN A 42 -32.33 -15.39 0.71
C GLN A 42 -33.06 -15.76 1.99
N ILE A 43 -33.16 -14.78 2.89
CA ILE A 43 -33.70 -15.00 4.23
C ILE A 43 -35.15 -15.52 4.22
N HIS A 44 -35.97 -15.15 3.24
CA HIS A 44 -37.34 -15.63 3.17
C HIS A 44 -37.44 -17.12 2.85
N ASN A 45 -36.39 -17.74 2.30
CA ASN A 45 -36.32 -19.19 2.06
C ASN A 45 -36.02 -19.98 3.34
N PHE A 46 -35.59 -19.31 4.41
CA PHE A 46 -35.14 -19.91 5.66
C PHE A 46 -36.22 -19.96 6.74
N VAL A 47 -36.35 -21.11 7.41
CA VAL A 47 -37.20 -21.36 8.59
C VAL A 47 -36.38 -22.00 9.71
N SER A 48 -35.61 -23.04 9.39
CA SER A 48 -34.65 -23.73 10.28
C SER A 48 -33.55 -24.37 9.42
N ILE A 49 -32.41 -24.79 10.01
CA ILE A 49 -31.38 -25.49 9.23
C ILE A 49 -31.96 -26.77 8.60
N GLU A 50 -32.73 -27.55 9.34
CA GLU A 50 -33.31 -28.81 8.83
C GLU A 50 -34.17 -28.56 7.58
N GLN A 51 -35.05 -27.55 7.63
CA GLN A 51 -35.88 -27.18 6.48
C GLN A 51 -35.02 -26.65 5.32
N PHE A 52 -34.00 -25.84 5.61
CA PHE A 52 -33.15 -25.24 4.59
C PHE A 52 -32.30 -26.28 3.86
N MET A 53 -31.69 -27.21 4.60
CA MET A 53 -30.99 -28.36 4.03
C MET A 53 -31.93 -29.24 3.20
N ARG A 54 -33.17 -29.44 3.67
CA ARG A 54 -34.18 -30.18 2.90
C ARG A 54 -34.52 -29.46 1.59
N LEU A 55 -34.73 -28.15 1.61
CA LEU A 55 -34.96 -27.35 0.40
C LEU A 55 -33.82 -27.52 -0.61
N ILE A 56 -32.56 -27.41 -0.16
CA ILE A 56 -31.39 -27.60 -1.02
C ILE A 56 -31.31 -29.04 -1.55
N ASN A 57 -31.52 -30.04 -0.71
CA ASN A 57 -31.50 -31.44 -1.13
C ASN A 57 -32.62 -31.76 -2.13
N ASP A 58 -33.81 -31.19 -1.96
CA ASP A 58 -34.92 -31.36 -2.90
C ASP A 58 -34.61 -30.70 -4.25
N LEU A 59 -34.00 -29.51 -4.27
CA LEU A 59 -33.51 -28.84 -5.48
C LEU A 59 -32.44 -29.69 -6.20
N GLN A 60 -31.41 -30.13 -5.48
CA GLN A 60 -30.34 -30.97 -6.03
C GLN A 60 -30.89 -32.32 -6.53
N GLY A 61 -31.81 -32.93 -5.79
CA GLY A 61 -32.48 -34.17 -6.19
C GLY A 61 -33.36 -33.99 -7.44
N TYR A 62 -33.96 -32.82 -7.62
CA TYR A 62 -34.69 -32.49 -8.84
C TYR A 62 -33.75 -32.30 -10.03
N ALA A 63 -32.65 -31.57 -9.86
CA ALA A 63 -31.59 -31.41 -10.87
C ALA A 63 -31.00 -32.76 -11.30
N TYR A 64 -30.76 -33.67 -10.35
CA TYR A 64 -30.27 -35.02 -10.63
C TYR A 64 -31.28 -35.84 -11.47
N LYS A 65 -32.57 -35.80 -11.10
CA LYS A 65 -33.64 -36.48 -11.88
C LYS A 65 -33.78 -35.91 -13.29
N MET A 66 -33.51 -34.62 -13.44
CA MET A 66 -33.45 -33.93 -14.72
C MET A 66 -32.18 -34.22 -15.55
N GLN A 67 -31.26 -35.03 -15.01
CA GLN A 67 -29.99 -35.40 -15.65
C GLN A 67 -29.11 -34.17 -15.95
N PHE A 68 -29.05 -33.22 -15.02
CA PHE A 68 -28.06 -32.16 -15.09
C PHE A 68 -26.66 -32.78 -14.93
N ASP A 69 -25.74 -32.30 -15.73
CA ASP A 69 -24.35 -32.73 -15.84
C ASP A 69 -23.53 -32.44 -14.57
N SER A 70 -23.89 -31.38 -13.85
CA SER A 70 -23.35 -31.03 -12.53
C SER A 70 -24.47 -30.74 -11.53
N PRO A 71 -24.18 -30.76 -10.22
CA PRO A 71 -25.05 -30.15 -9.21
C PRO A 71 -25.33 -28.68 -9.50
N LEU A 72 -26.40 -28.17 -8.88
CA LEU A 72 -26.72 -26.74 -8.89
C LEU A 72 -25.69 -25.96 -8.07
N ILE A 73 -25.43 -24.72 -8.49
CA ILE A 73 -24.77 -23.72 -7.65
C ILE A 73 -25.83 -23.10 -6.76
N ILE A 74 -25.63 -23.22 -5.45
CA ILE A 74 -26.51 -22.68 -4.42
C ILE A 74 -25.69 -21.66 -3.63
N ALA A 75 -26.01 -20.39 -3.86
CA ALA A 75 -25.33 -19.26 -3.25
C ALA A 75 -26.17 -18.58 -2.18
N ILE A 76 -25.49 -17.85 -1.30
CA ILE A 76 -26.09 -16.83 -0.43
C ILE A 76 -25.31 -15.52 -0.59
N ASN A 77 -25.92 -14.42 -0.20
CA ASN A 77 -25.21 -13.14 -0.06
C ASN A 77 -24.78 -12.98 1.41
N GLU A 78 -23.47 -12.94 1.67
CA GLU A 78 -22.91 -12.80 3.02
C GLU A 78 -22.49 -11.35 3.32
N GLU A 79 -22.28 -10.52 2.29
CA GLU A 79 -22.00 -9.08 2.45
C GLU A 79 -23.17 -8.32 3.10
N THR A 80 -24.33 -8.95 3.20
CA THR A 80 -25.35 -8.50 4.14
C THR A 80 -25.31 -9.39 5.37
N TYR A 81 -24.62 -8.88 6.41
CA TYR A 81 -24.65 -9.30 7.81
C TYR A 81 -26.06 -9.76 8.28
N ASN A 82 -27.13 -9.34 7.62
CA ASN A 82 -28.53 -9.73 7.78
C ASN A 82 -28.91 -11.22 7.57
N PHE A 83 -28.28 -11.98 6.65
CA PHE A 83 -28.67 -13.40 6.47
C PHE A 83 -28.21 -14.23 7.67
N LEU A 84 -26.91 -14.20 7.98
CA LEU A 84 -26.35 -14.94 9.11
C LEU A 84 -26.82 -14.38 10.46
N THR A 85 -26.95 -13.06 10.68
CA THR A 85 -27.47 -12.57 11.99
C THR A 85 -28.89 -13.04 12.29
N ARG A 86 -29.75 -13.26 11.28
CA ARG A 86 -31.11 -13.79 11.48
C ARG A 86 -31.19 -15.31 11.44
N VAL A 87 -30.32 -15.99 10.69
CA VAL A 87 -30.16 -17.46 10.73
C VAL A 87 -29.53 -17.90 12.06
N VAL A 88 -28.56 -17.15 12.58
CA VAL A 88 -27.82 -17.44 13.84
C VAL A 88 -28.62 -17.06 15.09
N GLN A 89 -29.74 -16.34 14.98
CA GLN A 89 -30.71 -16.26 16.10
C GLN A 89 -31.22 -17.65 16.53
N ILE A 90 -31.05 -18.68 15.69
CA ILE A 90 -31.41 -20.08 15.99
C ILE A 90 -30.24 -20.87 16.64
N LYS A 91 -29.07 -20.25 16.86
CA LYS A 91 -27.85 -20.87 17.45
C LYS A 91 -27.29 -22.09 16.71
N GLU A 92 -27.69 -22.26 15.47
CA GLU A 92 -27.50 -23.51 14.74
C GLU A 92 -26.25 -23.42 13.80
N LEU A 93 -25.79 -22.20 13.50
CA LEU A 93 -24.49 -21.85 12.90
C LEU A 93 -23.74 -20.83 13.78
N THR A 94 -22.45 -20.63 13.50
CA THR A 94 -21.61 -19.61 14.13
C THR A 94 -21.78 -18.24 13.45
N LEU A 95 -21.93 -17.18 14.25
CA LEU A 95 -21.83 -15.81 13.76
C LEU A 95 -20.40 -15.32 13.89
N PHE A 96 -19.80 -14.89 12.79
CA PHE A 96 -18.46 -14.33 12.75
C PHE A 96 -18.48 -12.78 12.73
N PRO A 97 -17.38 -12.12 13.10
CA PRO A 97 -17.29 -10.66 13.02
C PRO A 97 -17.36 -10.13 11.58
N THR A 98 -17.81 -8.89 11.40
CA THR A 98 -17.80 -8.18 10.11
C THR A 98 -16.38 -8.04 9.55
N TYR A 99 -16.23 -7.79 8.25
CA TYR A 99 -14.90 -7.68 7.62
C TYR A 99 -14.05 -6.54 8.22
N MET A 100 -14.68 -5.43 8.60
CA MET A 100 -13.99 -4.34 9.28
C MET A 100 -13.58 -4.73 10.70
N ALA A 101 -14.42 -5.47 11.43
CA ALA A 101 -14.08 -6.01 12.74
C ALA A 101 -12.91 -6.99 12.66
N LEU A 102 -12.93 -7.89 11.67
CA LEU A 102 -11.86 -8.83 11.39
C LEU A 102 -10.55 -8.08 11.11
N THR A 103 -10.59 -7.03 10.30
CA THR A 103 -9.41 -6.18 10.04
C THR A 103 -8.91 -5.50 11.31
N ALA A 104 -9.81 -5.06 12.19
CA ALA A 104 -9.44 -4.43 13.45
C ALA A 104 -8.65 -5.37 14.39
N THR A 105 -8.74 -6.70 14.20
CA THR A 105 -7.91 -7.66 14.94
C THR A 105 -6.43 -7.61 14.58
N ARG A 106 -6.08 -7.12 13.37
CA ARG A 106 -4.74 -7.15 12.77
C ARG A 106 -4.11 -8.56 12.66
N ASP A 107 -4.92 -9.60 12.77
CA ASP A 107 -4.47 -10.98 12.89
C ASP A 107 -4.86 -11.77 11.62
N ILE A 108 -3.97 -11.76 10.62
CA ILE A 108 -4.25 -12.36 9.31
C ILE A 108 -4.58 -13.86 9.39
N ASN A 109 -3.98 -14.58 10.34
CA ASN A 109 -4.25 -16.01 10.56
C ASN A 109 -5.67 -16.19 11.08
N LYS A 110 -6.11 -15.35 12.03
CA LYS A 110 -7.51 -15.36 12.50
C LYS A 110 -8.49 -15.14 11.37
N ILE A 111 -8.17 -14.21 10.48
CA ILE A 111 -9.05 -13.83 9.36
C ILE A 111 -9.18 -14.99 8.38
N PHE A 112 -8.07 -15.67 8.08
CA PHE A 112 -8.06 -16.92 7.30
C PHE A 112 -8.87 -18.02 8.00
N ASP A 113 -8.62 -18.27 9.30
CA ASP A 113 -9.31 -19.31 10.07
C ASP A 113 -10.82 -19.06 10.13
N VAL A 114 -11.23 -17.81 10.29
CA VAL A 114 -12.65 -17.41 10.26
C VAL A 114 -13.26 -17.66 8.89
N GLY A 115 -12.59 -17.27 7.80
CA GLY A 115 -13.04 -17.57 6.43
C GLY A 115 -13.19 -19.08 6.20
N LYS A 116 -12.23 -19.87 6.69
CA LYS A 116 -12.26 -21.34 6.59
C LYS A 116 -13.39 -21.96 7.39
N ALA A 117 -13.57 -21.55 8.64
CA ALA A 117 -14.65 -22.03 9.51
C ALA A 117 -16.02 -21.72 8.89
N MET A 118 -16.20 -20.51 8.35
CA MET A 118 -17.42 -20.11 7.65
C MET A 118 -17.65 -20.97 6.40
N GLY A 119 -16.63 -21.20 5.59
CA GLY A 119 -16.73 -22.04 4.41
C GLY A 119 -17.17 -23.47 4.74
N ILE A 120 -16.59 -24.07 5.78
CA ILE A 120 -16.93 -25.42 6.27
C ILE A 120 -18.39 -25.47 6.73
N GLU A 121 -18.84 -24.50 7.52
CA GLU A 121 -20.22 -24.47 8.03
C GLU A 121 -21.25 -24.31 6.91
N LEU A 122 -21.02 -23.38 5.98
CA LEU A 122 -21.91 -23.16 4.85
C LEU A 122 -21.95 -24.37 3.91
N LYS A 123 -20.80 -24.99 3.63
CA LYS A 123 -20.72 -26.23 2.85
C LYS A 123 -21.52 -27.36 3.49
N SER A 124 -21.52 -27.45 4.82
CA SER A 124 -22.21 -28.51 5.55
C SER A 124 -23.74 -28.48 5.42
N ILE A 125 -24.31 -27.30 5.15
CA ILE A 125 -25.75 -27.12 4.92
C ILE A 125 -26.12 -27.09 3.43
N GLY A 126 -25.17 -27.36 2.53
CA GLY A 126 -25.38 -27.47 1.09
C GLY A 126 -25.16 -26.18 0.30
N ILE A 127 -24.66 -25.11 0.93
CA ILE A 127 -24.24 -23.89 0.23
C ILE A 127 -22.85 -24.14 -0.37
N ASN A 128 -22.66 -23.84 -1.64
CA ASN A 128 -21.39 -24.08 -2.33
C ASN A 128 -20.75 -22.81 -2.89
N MET A 129 -21.39 -21.65 -2.71
CA MET A 129 -20.87 -20.35 -3.12
C MET A 129 -21.38 -19.26 -2.18
N VAL A 130 -20.57 -18.23 -1.96
CA VAL A 130 -20.98 -17.01 -1.28
C VAL A 130 -20.67 -15.83 -2.19
N PHE A 131 -21.61 -14.89 -2.32
CA PHE A 131 -21.29 -13.57 -2.88
C PHE A 131 -20.56 -12.76 -1.82
N GLY A 132 -19.24 -12.85 -1.84
CA GLY A 132 -18.33 -12.19 -0.91
C GLY A 132 -16.98 -12.91 -0.82
N PRO A 133 -15.95 -12.21 -0.30
CA PRO A 133 -16.06 -10.97 0.42
C PRO A 133 -15.99 -9.73 -0.49
N SER A 134 -16.41 -8.60 0.06
CA SER A 134 -16.28 -7.31 -0.61
C SER A 134 -14.82 -6.85 -0.59
N LEU A 135 -14.33 -6.45 -1.76
CA LEU A 135 -13.04 -5.81 -1.96
C LEU A 135 -13.17 -4.29 -2.12
N ASP A 136 -14.29 -3.73 -1.71
CA ASP A 136 -14.56 -2.31 -1.76
C ASP A 136 -13.69 -1.56 -0.73
N ILE A 137 -13.07 -0.45 -1.15
CA ILE A 137 -12.32 0.43 -0.25
C ILE A 137 -13.24 1.56 0.22
N CYS A 138 -13.56 1.55 1.51
CA CYS A 138 -14.41 2.56 2.13
C CYS A 138 -13.76 3.95 2.16
N SER A 139 -14.59 4.98 2.32
CA SER A 139 -14.13 6.37 2.46
C SER A 139 -14.15 6.78 3.93
N LYS A 140 -13.13 7.53 4.38
CA LYS A 140 -13.15 8.15 5.72
C LYS A 140 -14.10 9.36 5.82
N VAL A 141 -14.51 9.92 4.68
CA VAL A 141 -15.11 11.27 4.62
C VAL A 141 -16.62 11.23 4.33
N VAL A 142 -17.07 10.21 3.60
CA VAL A 142 -18.44 10.07 3.13
C VAL A 142 -19.09 8.92 3.87
N MET A 143 -20.37 9.06 4.20
CA MET A 143 -21.15 7.93 4.69
C MET A 143 -21.30 6.94 3.54
N ASP A 144 -20.55 5.85 3.62
CA ASP A 144 -20.42 4.90 2.52
C ASP A 144 -21.51 3.83 2.55
N VAL A 145 -21.80 3.27 1.37
CA VAL A 145 -22.87 2.27 1.16
C VAL A 145 -22.48 0.89 1.72
N ILE A 146 -21.19 0.65 1.92
CA ILE A 146 -20.63 -0.66 2.28
C ILE A 146 -20.50 -0.84 3.80
N GLY A 147 -20.18 0.22 4.52
CA GLY A 147 -20.01 0.24 5.97
C GLY A 147 -18.96 -0.74 6.47
N THR A 148 -19.35 -1.54 7.47
CA THR A 148 -18.48 -2.55 8.08
C THR A 148 -18.30 -3.82 7.23
N ASN A 149 -18.97 -3.90 6.08
CA ASN A 149 -18.78 -4.96 5.08
C ASN A 149 -17.59 -4.68 4.15
N SER A 150 -16.70 -3.75 4.51
CA SER A 150 -15.38 -3.58 3.89
C SER A 150 -14.29 -3.95 4.89
N PHE A 151 -13.14 -4.43 4.40
CA PHE A 151 -11.95 -4.58 5.24
C PHE A 151 -11.36 -3.24 5.69
N GLY A 152 -11.69 -2.12 5.02
CA GLY A 152 -11.29 -0.81 5.50
C GLY A 152 -11.12 0.23 4.40
N VAL A 153 -10.26 1.20 4.69
CA VAL A 153 -10.07 2.43 3.90
C VAL A 153 -8.71 2.49 3.20
N ASN A 154 -7.88 1.46 3.41
CA ASN A 154 -6.54 1.34 2.86
C ASN A 154 -6.54 0.16 1.84
N PRO A 155 -6.08 0.35 0.59
CA PRO A 155 -6.06 -0.70 -0.43
C PRO A 155 -5.27 -1.95 -0.02
N ASP A 156 -4.11 -1.79 0.62
CA ASP A 156 -3.26 -2.92 1.04
C ASP A 156 -3.87 -3.76 2.15
N GLU A 157 -4.57 -3.13 3.09
CA GLU A 157 -5.34 -3.86 4.10
C GLU A 157 -6.45 -4.68 3.45
N VAL A 158 -7.17 -4.10 2.48
CA VAL A 158 -8.21 -4.82 1.73
C VAL A 158 -7.60 -5.97 0.92
N ILE A 159 -6.45 -5.78 0.28
CA ILE A 159 -5.73 -6.86 -0.44
C ILE A 159 -5.33 -7.98 0.53
N ARG A 160 -4.68 -7.64 1.64
CA ARG A 160 -4.10 -8.63 2.57
C ARG A 160 -5.18 -9.38 3.33
N PHE A 161 -6.10 -8.66 3.96
CA PHE A 161 -7.12 -9.26 4.82
C PHE A 161 -8.28 -9.82 4.01
N GLY A 162 -8.71 -9.14 2.94
CA GLY A 162 -9.68 -9.68 2.00
C GLY A 162 -9.17 -10.90 1.26
N GLY A 163 -7.90 -10.90 0.83
CA GLY A 163 -7.25 -12.06 0.23
C GLY A 163 -7.15 -13.24 1.20
N ALA A 164 -6.78 -13.02 2.47
CA ALA A 164 -6.71 -14.07 3.48
C ALA A 164 -8.09 -14.68 3.79
N PHE A 165 -9.12 -13.85 3.94
CA PHE A 165 -10.49 -14.34 4.16
C PHE A 165 -11.02 -15.12 2.97
N LEU A 166 -10.85 -14.59 1.73
CA LEU A 166 -11.21 -15.28 0.49
C LEU A 166 -10.52 -16.63 0.37
N TYR A 167 -9.24 -16.69 0.72
CA TYR A 167 -8.50 -17.95 0.73
C TYR A 167 -9.04 -18.92 1.78
N GLY A 168 -9.41 -18.42 2.96
CA GLY A 168 -10.13 -19.20 3.97
C GLY A 168 -11.42 -19.81 3.42
N LEU A 169 -12.29 -19.02 2.78
CA LEU A 169 -13.54 -19.52 2.18
C LEU A 169 -13.27 -20.64 1.16
N LYS A 170 -12.23 -20.47 0.33
CA LYS A 170 -11.80 -21.47 -0.66
C LYS A 170 -11.35 -22.77 -0.01
N GLU A 171 -10.52 -22.68 1.03
CA GLU A 171 -10.07 -23.84 1.82
C GLU A 171 -11.21 -24.48 2.62
N GLY A 172 -12.26 -23.73 2.92
CA GLY A 172 -13.51 -24.24 3.47
C GLY A 172 -14.39 -24.98 2.45
N GLY A 173 -13.97 -25.06 1.18
CA GLY A 173 -14.65 -25.81 0.13
C GLY A 173 -15.73 -25.04 -0.64
N LEU A 174 -15.76 -23.71 -0.50
CA LEU A 174 -16.66 -22.84 -1.25
C LEU A 174 -16.03 -22.35 -2.56
N ILE A 175 -16.90 -22.14 -3.56
CA ILE A 175 -16.56 -21.39 -4.75
C ILE A 175 -16.44 -19.92 -4.39
N THR A 176 -15.38 -19.30 -4.89
CA THR A 176 -15.00 -17.93 -4.54
C THR A 176 -15.63 -16.89 -5.47
N ASN A 177 -16.18 -15.83 -4.89
CA ASN A 177 -16.64 -14.64 -5.60
C ASN A 177 -16.07 -13.39 -4.93
N VAL A 178 -15.79 -12.35 -5.69
CA VAL A 178 -15.46 -11.03 -5.14
C VAL A 178 -16.32 -9.95 -5.76
N GLY A 179 -16.69 -8.94 -4.98
CA GLY A 179 -17.53 -7.82 -5.40
C GLY A 179 -17.22 -6.55 -4.59
N HIS A 180 -17.82 -5.41 -4.91
CA HIS A 180 -18.59 -5.15 -6.13
C HIS A 180 -17.70 -4.42 -7.14
N PHE A 181 -17.32 -5.05 -8.25
CA PHE A 181 -16.46 -4.42 -9.26
C PHE A 181 -17.21 -3.24 -9.93
N PRO A 182 -16.62 -2.04 -10.12
CA PRO A 182 -15.19 -1.66 -10.07
C PRO A 182 -14.70 -1.10 -8.71
N GLY A 183 -15.36 -1.44 -7.60
CA GLY A 183 -15.07 -0.92 -6.26
C GLY A 183 -15.96 0.26 -5.90
N ILE A 184 -17.08 0.00 -5.22
CA ILE A 184 -18.14 0.96 -4.90
C ILE A 184 -18.01 1.62 -3.53
N GLY A 185 -16.94 1.33 -2.78
CA GLY A 185 -16.76 1.84 -1.41
C GLY A 185 -16.70 3.38 -1.25
N LYS A 186 -16.46 4.12 -2.33
CA LYS A 186 -16.55 5.60 -2.36
C LYS A 186 -17.86 6.14 -2.93
N SER A 187 -18.76 5.26 -3.36
CA SER A 187 -20.03 5.67 -3.94
C SER A 187 -20.92 6.31 -2.87
N TYR A 188 -21.85 7.14 -3.33
CA TYR A 188 -22.90 7.69 -2.48
C TYR A 188 -24.26 7.48 -3.15
N VAL A 189 -25.31 7.48 -2.33
CA VAL A 189 -26.70 7.42 -2.79
C VAL A 189 -27.31 8.81 -2.66
N HIS A 190 -27.82 9.37 -3.76
CA HIS A 190 -28.38 10.71 -3.74
C HIS A 190 -29.80 10.75 -3.14
N ARG A 191 -30.63 9.75 -3.42
CA ARG A 191 -31.95 9.55 -2.81
C ARG A 191 -32.17 8.08 -2.46
N ILE A 192 -32.90 7.84 -1.37
CA ILE A 192 -33.31 6.50 -0.95
C ILE A 192 -34.04 5.80 -2.10
N GLY A 193 -33.53 4.66 -2.56
CA GLY A 193 -34.09 3.87 -3.66
C GLY A 193 -33.40 4.04 -5.02
N GLU A 194 -32.45 4.97 -5.17
CA GLU A 194 -31.61 5.12 -6.36
C GLU A 194 -30.36 4.21 -6.28
N VAL A 195 -29.77 3.89 -7.43
CA VAL A 195 -28.49 3.16 -7.48
C VAL A 195 -27.33 4.03 -6.97
N PRO A 196 -26.28 3.44 -6.35
CA PRO A 196 -25.11 4.19 -5.93
C PRO A 196 -24.42 4.86 -7.13
N VAL A 197 -23.82 6.03 -6.90
CA VAL A 197 -23.10 6.81 -7.91
C VAL A 197 -21.62 6.91 -7.52
N LEU A 198 -20.74 6.55 -8.46
CA LEU A 198 -19.29 6.61 -8.33
C LEU A 198 -18.73 7.66 -9.29
N LEU A 199 -18.17 8.74 -8.73
CA LEU A 199 -17.71 9.90 -9.50
C LEU A 199 -16.23 9.82 -9.91
N ASP A 200 -15.55 8.72 -9.59
CA ASP A 200 -14.16 8.52 -9.99
C ASP A 200 -14.05 8.43 -11.53
N SER A 201 -12.95 8.96 -12.07
CA SER A 201 -12.58 8.75 -13.49
C SER A 201 -12.11 7.31 -13.70
N LEU A 202 -12.06 6.85 -14.96
CA LEU A 202 -11.58 5.51 -15.29
C LEU A 202 -10.18 5.22 -14.70
N SER A 203 -9.25 6.16 -14.86
CA SER A 203 -7.89 6.07 -14.30
C SER A 203 -7.85 6.03 -12.76
N ALA A 204 -8.80 6.68 -12.09
CA ALA A 204 -8.91 6.67 -10.64
C ALA A 204 -9.51 5.34 -10.14
N LEU A 205 -10.46 4.77 -10.89
CA LEU A 205 -10.94 3.41 -10.64
C LEU A 205 -9.80 2.41 -10.75
N GLU A 206 -9.03 2.43 -11.84
CA GLU A 206 -7.92 1.51 -12.08
C GLU A 206 -6.82 1.59 -11.02
N SER A 207 -6.40 2.81 -10.65
CA SER A 207 -5.27 3.04 -9.76
C SER A 207 -5.59 2.92 -8.27
N PHE A 208 -6.87 2.89 -7.89
CA PHE A 208 -7.29 2.82 -6.48
C PHE A 208 -8.41 1.81 -6.24
N ASN A 209 -9.63 2.05 -6.75
CA ASN A 209 -10.81 1.26 -6.40
C ASN A 209 -10.70 -0.20 -6.85
N CYS A 210 -10.13 -0.42 -8.05
CA CYS A 210 -9.94 -1.73 -8.66
C CYS A 210 -8.63 -2.42 -8.26
N LEU A 211 -7.74 -1.73 -7.54
CA LEU A 211 -6.43 -2.26 -7.18
C LEU A 211 -6.54 -3.58 -6.39
N PRO A 212 -7.45 -3.73 -5.40
CA PRO A 212 -7.63 -5.00 -4.70
C PRO A 212 -8.08 -6.15 -5.61
N PHE A 213 -9.01 -5.88 -6.54
CA PHE A 213 -9.46 -6.88 -7.52
C PHE A 213 -8.31 -7.35 -8.40
N LYS A 214 -7.55 -6.41 -8.98
CA LYS A 214 -6.39 -6.73 -9.82
C LYS A 214 -5.39 -7.62 -9.09
N LYS A 215 -5.02 -7.25 -7.86
CA LYS A 215 -4.03 -7.99 -7.06
C LYS A 215 -4.52 -9.39 -6.69
N ILE A 216 -5.76 -9.54 -6.26
CA ILE A 216 -6.29 -10.85 -5.85
C ILE A 216 -6.53 -11.76 -7.07
N ILE A 217 -6.91 -11.20 -8.22
CA ILE A 217 -7.02 -11.93 -9.50
C ILE A 217 -5.65 -12.47 -9.95
N GLU A 218 -4.58 -11.67 -9.83
CA GLU A 218 -3.19 -12.10 -10.13
C GLU A 218 -2.78 -13.37 -9.36
N HIS A 219 -3.37 -13.63 -8.18
CA HIS A 219 -3.11 -14.81 -7.36
C HIS A 219 -3.99 -16.03 -7.70
N ASN A 220 -4.85 -15.97 -8.71
CA ASN A 220 -5.74 -17.06 -9.13
C ASN A 220 -6.64 -17.60 -7.99
N LEU A 221 -6.98 -16.73 -7.03
CA LEU A 221 -7.84 -17.07 -5.89
C LEU A 221 -9.32 -16.99 -6.26
N VAL A 222 -9.67 -16.05 -7.14
CA VAL A 222 -11.04 -15.71 -7.54
C VAL A 222 -11.58 -16.66 -8.61
N ASP A 223 -12.78 -17.19 -8.43
CA ASP A 223 -13.48 -18.00 -9.42
C ASP A 223 -14.57 -17.24 -10.18
N SER A 224 -15.12 -16.20 -9.54
CA SER A 224 -16.09 -15.31 -10.15
C SER A 224 -15.98 -13.87 -9.63
N VAL A 225 -16.37 -12.90 -10.46
CA VAL A 225 -16.44 -11.48 -10.08
C VAL A 225 -17.86 -10.97 -10.26
N LEU A 226 -18.40 -10.33 -9.22
CA LEU A 226 -19.68 -9.64 -9.23
C LEU A 226 -19.47 -8.18 -9.66
N VAL A 227 -20.07 -7.78 -10.77
CA VAL A 227 -19.97 -6.42 -11.32
C VAL A 227 -21.21 -5.62 -10.95
N SER A 228 -21.00 -4.46 -10.33
CA SER A 228 -22.07 -3.66 -9.75
C SER A 228 -22.98 -2.98 -10.76
N THR A 229 -24.21 -2.72 -10.35
CA THR A 229 -25.15 -1.81 -11.04
C THR A 229 -24.84 -0.32 -10.84
N VAL A 230 -23.80 0.04 -10.08
CA VAL A 230 -23.36 1.42 -9.80
C VAL A 230 -23.27 2.31 -11.05
N LEU A 231 -23.70 3.57 -10.93
CA LEU A 231 -23.53 4.59 -11.97
C LEU A 231 -22.10 5.15 -11.97
N ILE A 232 -21.52 5.33 -13.15
CA ILE A 232 -20.13 5.77 -13.35
C ILE A 232 -20.03 6.95 -14.34
N PRO A 233 -20.66 8.10 -14.02
CA PRO A 233 -20.80 9.23 -14.93
C PRO A 233 -19.48 9.77 -15.49
N ASN A 234 -18.44 9.82 -14.63
CA ASN A 234 -17.15 10.41 -14.97
C ASN A 234 -16.18 9.41 -15.62
N ALA A 235 -16.36 8.11 -15.39
CA ALA A 235 -15.52 7.08 -16.00
C ALA A 235 -15.93 6.82 -17.47
N VAL A 236 -17.24 6.86 -17.77
CA VAL A 236 -17.73 6.54 -19.11
C VAL A 236 -18.69 7.59 -19.66
N SER A 237 -19.85 7.75 -19.05
CA SER A 237 -20.88 8.71 -19.48
C SER A 237 -21.93 8.86 -18.40
N LYS A 238 -22.63 10.00 -18.38
CA LYS A 238 -23.60 10.41 -17.35
C LYS A 238 -24.52 9.29 -16.84
N ASP A 239 -25.05 8.45 -17.74
CA ASP A 239 -26.04 7.44 -17.40
C ASP A 239 -25.51 5.99 -17.53
N ALA A 240 -24.18 5.79 -17.50
CA ALA A 240 -23.58 4.47 -17.62
C ALA A 240 -23.58 3.71 -16.29
N ASN A 241 -24.07 2.46 -16.31
CA ASN A 241 -23.94 1.50 -15.21
C ASN A 241 -22.74 0.58 -15.47
N ALA A 242 -21.99 0.21 -14.43
CA ALA A 242 -20.78 -0.58 -14.59
C ALA A 242 -21.02 -1.95 -15.24
N CYS A 243 -21.99 -2.73 -14.76
CA CYS A 243 -22.32 -4.06 -15.29
C CYS A 243 -22.88 -4.09 -16.73
N LEU A 244 -23.29 -2.93 -17.25
CA LEU A 244 -23.82 -2.77 -18.60
C LEU A 244 -22.81 -2.12 -19.56
N ASN A 245 -21.57 -1.89 -19.12
CA ASN A 245 -20.60 -1.12 -19.90
C ASN A 245 -19.35 -1.92 -20.29
N PRO A 246 -19.05 -2.07 -21.59
CA PRO A 246 -17.90 -2.84 -22.06
C PRO A 246 -16.56 -2.21 -21.67
N LYS A 247 -16.47 -0.91 -21.40
CA LYS A 247 -15.21 -0.33 -20.92
C LYS A 247 -14.79 -0.86 -19.56
N ILE A 248 -15.78 -1.19 -18.71
CA ILE A 248 -15.53 -1.71 -17.37
C ILE A 248 -15.35 -3.22 -17.41
N VAL A 249 -16.28 -3.92 -18.05
CA VAL A 249 -16.27 -5.39 -18.05
C VAL A 249 -15.24 -5.92 -19.05
N ASP A 250 -15.38 -5.63 -20.34
CA ASP A 250 -14.45 -6.11 -21.37
C ASP A 250 -13.08 -5.40 -21.29
N GLY A 251 -13.06 -4.08 -21.13
CA GLY A 251 -11.84 -3.28 -21.01
C GLY A 251 -11.06 -3.59 -19.73
N MET A 252 -11.52 -3.09 -18.60
CA MET A 252 -10.75 -3.19 -17.36
C MET A 252 -10.64 -4.63 -16.83
N LEU A 253 -11.76 -5.36 -16.74
CA LEU A 253 -11.76 -6.67 -16.10
C LEU A 253 -11.22 -7.78 -17.01
N ARG A 254 -11.73 -7.92 -18.24
CA ARG A 254 -11.26 -8.98 -19.16
C ARG A 254 -9.87 -8.68 -19.71
N ASN A 255 -9.65 -7.49 -20.28
CA ASN A 255 -8.41 -7.18 -20.99
C ASN A 255 -7.30 -6.73 -20.04
N ASP A 256 -7.53 -5.69 -19.21
CA ASP A 256 -6.44 -5.12 -18.41
C ASP A 256 -6.03 -6.00 -17.22
N MET A 257 -6.98 -6.72 -16.61
CA MET A 257 -6.72 -7.66 -15.51
C MET A 257 -6.56 -9.11 -15.97
N ASN A 258 -6.71 -9.40 -17.27
CA ASN A 258 -6.64 -10.75 -17.84
C ASN A 258 -7.56 -11.77 -17.12
N PHE A 259 -8.76 -11.35 -16.71
CA PHE A 259 -9.69 -12.22 -15.99
C PHE A 259 -10.53 -13.07 -16.95
N ASP A 260 -10.13 -14.32 -17.18
CA ASP A 260 -10.83 -15.26 -18.07
C ASP A 260 -11.71 -16.30 -17.33
N LYS A 261 -12.30 -15.94 -16.18
CA LYS A 261 -13.26 -16.78 -15.43
C LYS A 261 -14.64 -16.14 -15.35
N LEU A 262 -15.55 -16.61 -14.51
CA LEU A 262 -16.96 -16.21 -14.54
C LEU A 262 -17.17 -14.73 -14.12
N VAL A 263 -17.86 -13.96 -14.94
CA VAL A 263 -18.30 -12.59 -14.60
C VAL A 263 -19.82 -12.53 -14.50
N ILE A 264 -20.31 -12.04 -13.37
CA ILE A 264 -21.74 -11.98 -13.05
C ILE A 264 -22.14 -10.51 -12.92
N ALA A 265 -23.11 -10.07 -13.71
CA ALA A 265 -23.77 -8.79 -13.47
C ALA A 265 -24.63 -8.89 -12.20
N GLU A 266 -24.41 -7.97 -11.27
CA GLU A 266 -25.21 -7.81 -10.04
C GLU A 266 -26.71 -7.68 -10.37
N ASN A 267 -27.55 -7.94 -9.36
CA ASN A 267 -29.01 -7.92 -9.48
C ASN A 267 -29.52 -6.69 -10.23
N ILE A 268 -30.00 -6.90 -11.47
CA ILE A 268 -30.48 -5.83 -12.34
C ILE A 268 -31.92 -5.39 -12.01
N GLU A 269 -32.56 -6.02 -11.02
CA GLU A 269 -33.86 -5.61 -10.46
C GLU A 269 -33.75 -4.35 -9.57
N VAL A 270 -33.02 -3.34 -10.04
CA VAL A 270 -32.95 -2.01 -9.43
C VAL A 270 -33.82 -1.05 -10.22
N GLN A 271 -34.55 -0.19 -9.52
CA GLN A 271 -35.60 0.65 -10.09
C GLN A 271 -35.08 1.51 -11.26
N ASP A 272 -33.87 2.06 -11.14
CA ASP A 272 -33.28 2.92 -12.17
C ASP A 272 -32.98 2.17 -13.47
N LEU A 273 -32.48 0.93 -13.39
CA LEU A 273 -32.21 0.09 -14.56
C LEU A 273 -33.50 -0.39 -15.21
N TYR A 274 -34.46 -0.84 -14.39
CA TYR A 274 -35.77 -1.27 -14.86
C TYR A 274 -36.51 -0.15 -15.62
N VAL A 275 -36.55 1.06 -15.07
CA VAL A 275 -37.22 2.21 -15.72
C VAL A 275 -36.51 2.62 -17.00
N LYS A 276 -35.18 2.51 -17.05
CA LYS A 276 -34.39 2.99 -18.18
C LYS A 276 -34.35 2.02 -19.36
N TYR A 277 -34.21 0.73 -19.10
CA TYR A 277 -34.01 -0.29 -20.14
C TYR A 277 -35.08 -1.37 -20.14
N GLY A 278 -35.74 -1.64 -19.01
CA GLY A 278 -36.46 -2.89 -18.79
C GLY A 278 -35.51 -4.04 -18.46
N ILE A 279 -36.01 -5.09 -17.79
CA ILE A 279 -35.17 -6.21 -17.34
C ILE A 279 -34.63 -7.00 -18.52
N GLY A 280 -35.49 -7.30 -19.50
CA GLY A 280 -35.08 -8.09 -20.67
C GLY A 280 -33.95 -7.42 -21.45
N GLN A 281 -34.05 -6.12 -21.73
CA GLN A 281 -33.01 -5.40 -22.46
C GLN A 281 -31.74 -5.23 -21.62
N ALA A 282 -31.85 -4.95 -20.32
CA ALA A 282 -30.69 -4.85 -19.44
C ALA A 282 -29.90 -6.17 -19.37
N ALA A 283 -30.60 -7.31 -19.29
CA ALA A 283 -29.97 -8.64 -19.35
C ALA A 283 -29.21 -8.85 -20.66
N SER A 284 -29.82 -8.53 -21.80
CA SER A 284 -29.17 -8.63 -23.10
C SER A 284 -27.97 -7.70 -23.24
N ILE A 285 -28.04 -6.47 -22.72
CA ILE A 285 -26.91 -5.52 -22.73
C ILE A 285 -25.76 -6.07 -21.87
N ALA A 286 -26.04 -6.54 -20.65
CA ALA A 286 -25.02 -7.06 -19.74
C ALA A 286 -24.18 -8.17 -20.39
N ILE A 287 -24.84 -9.12 -21.03
CA ILE A 287 -24.16 -10.29 -21.59
C ILE A 287 -23.65 -10.00 -23.01
N ALA A 288 -24.54 -9.63 -23.93
CA ALA A 288 -24.19 -9.53 -25.34
C ALA A 288 -23.27 -8.33 -25.65
N TYR A 289 -23.47 -7.20 -24.98
CA TYR A 289 -22.72 -5.97 -25.25
C TYR A 289 -21.59 -5.71 -24.25
N ALA A 290 -21.83 -5.89 -22.94
CA ALA A 290 -20.82 -5.64 -21.92
C ALA A 290 -19.89 -6.83 -21.67
N HIS A 291 -20.24 -8.04 -22.13
CA HIS A 291 -19.44 -9.27 -21.99
C HIS A 291 -19.40 -9.84 -20.56
N CYS A 292 -20.45 -9.62 -19.77
CA CYS A 292 -20.74 -10.48 -18.62
C CYS A 292 -21.10 -11.89 -19.11
N ASP A 293 -20.87 -12.91 -18.28
CA ASP A 293 -21.25 -14.29 -18.61
C ASP A 293 -22.64 -14.64 -18.07
N MET A 294 -22.98 -14.13 -16.88
CA MET A 294 -24.29 -14.31 -16.25
C MET A 294 -24.90 -12.98 -15.82
N VAL A 295 -26.23 -12.96 -15.67
CA VAL A 295 -26.97 -11.87 -15.06
C VAL A 295 -27.79 -12.37 -13.87
N MET A 296 -27.82 -11.58 -12.80
CA MET A 296 -28.59 -11.88 -11.62
C MET A 296 -29.98 -11.22 -11.67
N VAL A 297 -31.02 -12.02 -11.48
CA VAL A 297 -32.43 -11.59 -11.37
C VAL A 297 -33.07 -12.41 -10.25
N VAL A 298 -33.18 -11.83 -9.06
CA VAL A 298 -33.39 -12.57 -7.81
C VAL A 298 -34.86 -12.69 -7.36
N SER A 299 -35.66 -11.62 -7.47
CA SER A 299 -36.84 -11.44 -6.61
C SER A 299 -38.18 -11.69 -7.30
N ASN A 300 -38.26 -11.55 -8.63
CA ASN A 300 -39.51 -11.61 -9.38
C ASN A 300 -39.44 -12.62 -10.53
N PHE A 301 -40.29 -13.64 -10.46
CA PHE A 301 -40.37 -14.72 -11.45
C PHE A 301 -40.67 -14.24 -12.87
N GLU A 302 -41.57 -13.26 -13.03
CA GLU A 302 -41.90 -12.72 -14.36
C GLU A 302 -40.70 -11.98 -14.98
N TYR A 303 -39.90 -11.30 -14.16
CA TYR A 303 -38.67 -10.64 -14.62
C TYR A 303 -37.59 -11.65 -15.04
N GLN A 304 -37.54 -12.81 -14.39
CA GLN A 304 -36.64 -13.90 -14.78
C GLN A 304 -37.05 -14.48 -16.13
N LEU A 305 -38.36 -14.70 -16.35
CA LEU A 305 -38.88 -15.15 -17.65
C LEU A 305 -38.62 -14.11 -18.76
N GLU A 306 -38.85 -12.82 -18.46
CA GLU A 306 -38.56 -11.72 -19.38
C GLU A 306 -37.07 -11.67 -19.77
N ALA A 307 -36.16 -11.81 -18.80
CA ALA A 307 -34.73 -11.87 -19.05
C ALA A 307 -34.35 -13.03 -19.99
N LEU A 308 -34.86 -14.23 -19.73
CA LEU A 308 -34.61 -15.42 -20.55
C LEU A 308 -35.14 -15.27 -21.97
N GLU A 309 -36.34 -14.70 -22.14
CA GLU A 309 -36.92 -14.44 -23.45
C GLU A 309 -36.05 -13.47 -24.26
N TYR A 310 -35.60 -12.37 -23.65
CA TYR A 310 -34.79 -11.36 -24.33
C TYR A 310 -33.36 -11.84 -24.63
N LEU A 311 -32.78 -12.67 -23.75
CA LEU A 311 -31.49 -13.31 -24.03
C LEU A 311 -31.61 -14.27 -25.22
N SER A 312 -32.68 -15.07 -25.26
CA SER A 312 -32.95 -15.95 -26.41
C SER A 312 -33.05 -15.18 -27.73
N LYS A 313 -33.78 -14.05 -27.73
CA LYS A 313 -33.87 -13.14 -28.89
C LYS A 313 -32.53 -12.48 -29.23
N ALA A 314 -31.75 -12.05 -28.24
CA ALA A 314 -30.47 -11.38 -28.49
C ALA A 314 -29.46 -12.27 -29.23
N PHE A 315 -29.53 -13.58 -29.00
CA PHE A 315 -28.63 -14.55 -29.62
C PHE A 315 -29.24 -15.29 -30.82
N SER A 316 -30.50 -15.05 -31.20
CA SER A 316 -31.18 -15.77 -32.31
C SER A 316 -30.59 -15.44 -33.69
N ASP A 317 -30.11 -14.22 -33.89
CA ASP A 317 -29.70 -13.73 -35.21
C ASP A 317 -28.19 -13.90 -35.48
N GLY A 318 -27.44 -14.48 -34.52
CA GLY A 318 -26.02 -14.84 -34.66
C GLY A 318 -25.01 -13.70 -34.42
N ASN A 319 -25.46 -12.45 -34.26
CA ASN A 319 -24.59 -11.28 -34.10
C ASN A 319 -23.62 -11.34 -32.90
N TYR A 320 -23.97 -12.09 -31.84
CA TYR A 320 -23.18 -12.21 -30.61
C TYR A 320 -22.77 -13.65 -30.30
N GLN A 321 -22.61 -14.48 -31.34
CA GLN A 321 -22.36 -15.90 -31.17
C GLN A 321 -21.02 -16.21 -30.46
N SER A 322 -19.96 -15.43 -30.72
CA SER A 322 -18.67 -15.57 -30.03
C SER A 322 -18.79 -15.25 -28.54
N THR A 323 -19.51 -14.18 -28.19
CA THR A 323 -19.78 -13.78 -26.80
C THR A 323 -20.50 -14.90 -26.06
N LEU A 324 -21.55 -15.47 -26.66
CA LEU A 324 -22.29 -16.60 -26.08
C LEU A 324 -21.39 -17.83 -25.87
N ILE A 325 -20.59 -18.21 -26.86
CA ILE A 325 -19.70 -19.38 -26.75
C ILE A 325 -18.70 -19.20 -25.60
N ASN A 326 -18.10 -18.01 -25.48
CA ASN A 326 -17.15 -17.71 -24.41
C ASN A 326 -17.81 -17.70 -23.04
N ALA A 327 -19.01 -17.12 -22.93
CA ALA A 327 -19.79 -17.13 -21.69
C ALA A 327 -20.11 -18.57 -21.26
N ILE A 328 -20.69 -19.38 -22.15
CA ILE A 328 -21.05 -20.78 -21.86
C ILE A 328 -19.82 -21.60 -21.47
N ARG A 329 -18.67 -21.43 -22.14
CA ARG A 329 -17.42 -22.10 -21.75
C ARG A 329 -17.05 -21.80 -20.30
N ARG A 330 -17.04 -20.52 -19.91
CA ARG A 330 -16.68 -20.12 -18.54
C ARG A 330 -17.71 -20.59 -17.51
N ILE A 331 -18.98 -20.62 -17.90
CA ILE A 331 -20.06 -21.16 -17.07
C ILE A 331 -19.89 -22.67 -16.88
N ASP A 332 -19.60 -23.43 -17.93
CA ASP A 332 -19.38 -24.87 -17.83
C ASP A 332 -18.14 -25.20 -16.99
N GLU A 333 -17.06 -24.42 -17.14
CA GLU A 333 -15.87 -24.49 -16.26
C GLU A 333 -16.22 -24.19 -14.80
N PHE A 334 -17.11 -23.23 -14.56
CA PHE A 334 -17.59 -22.86 -13.24
C PHE A 334 -18.48 -23.94 -12.62
N LEU A 335 -19.42 -24.49 -13.39
CA LEU A 335 -20.29 -25.60 -12.99
C LEU A 335 -19.48 -26.88 -12.71
N GLY A 336 -18.39 -27.10 -13.45
CA GLY A 336 -17.47 -28.23 -13.23
C GLY A 336 -16.71 -28.20 -11.90
N LYS A 337 -16.84 -27.11 -11.10
CA LYS A 337 -16.27 -27.03 -9.74
C LYS A 337 -17.06 -27.78 -8.68
N VAL A 338 -18.29 -28.21 -8.99
CA VAL A 338 -19.12 -29.03 -8.10
C VAL A 338 -19.34 -30.41 -8.71
N SER A 339 -19.32 -31.43 -7.86
CA SER A 339 -19.56 -32.82 -8.30
C SER A 339 -20.70 -33.47 -7.53
N TRP A 340 -21.45 -34.35 -8.19
CA TRP A 340 -22.45 -35.22 -7.56
C TRP A 340 -21.83 -36.18 -6.54
N SER A 341 -20.52 -36.40 -6.62
CA SER A 341 -19.75 -37.25 -5.70
C SER A 341 -19.17 -36.50 -4.49
N ASP A 342 -19.41 -35.19 -4.35
CA ASP A 342 -18.87 -34.43 -3.24
C ASP A 342 -19.50 -34.93 -1.93
N ASP A 343 -18.67 -35.43 -1.01
CA ASP A 343 -19.11 -35.84 0.31
C ASP A 343 -19.63 -34.61 1.07
N ASN A 344 -20.87 -34.66 1.53
CA ASN A 344 -21.40 -33.64 2.44
C ASN A 344 -20.58 -33.68 3.73
N ILE A 345 -19.76 -32.65 3.95
CA ILE A 345 -19.03 -32.45 5.21
C ILE A 345 -20.07 -32.30 6.32
N LYS A 346 -20.18 -33.30 7.19
CA LYS A 346 -21.02 -33.17 8.39
C LYS A 346 -20.24 -32.44 9.47
N VAL A 347 -20.65 -31.21 9.76
CA VAL A 347 -20.16 -30.48 10.93
C VAL A 347 -20.80 -31.11 12.17
N ASN A 348 -19.96 -31.60 13.08
CA ASN A 348 -20.41 -32.14 14.36
C ASN A 348 -20.40 -31.02 15.43
N SER A 349 -20.94 -31.33 16.62
CA SER A 349 -21.01 -30.34 17.71
C SER A 349 -19.64 -29.84 18.19
N ILE A 350 -18.59 -30.67 18.10
CA ILE A 350 -17.24 -30.31 18.54
C ILE A 350 -16.66 -29.22 17.62
N ILE A 351 -16.74 -29.41 16.30
CA ILE A 351 -16.27 -28.43 15.31
C ILE A 351 -17.04 -27.11 15.46
N LEU A 352 -18.35 -27.18 15.68
CA LEU A 352 -19.17 -25.99 15.86
C LEU A 352 -18.79 -25.22 17.15
N ASP A 353 -18.45 -25.93 18.23
CA ASP A 353 -17.97 -25.29 19.46
C ASP A 353 -16.59 -24.66 19.27
N GLU A 354 -15.68 -25.29 18.51
CA GLU A 354 -14.38 -24.70 18.12
C GLU A 354 -14.56 -23.42 17.30
N HIS A 355 -15.48 -23.42 16.32
CA HIS A 355 -15.78 -22.25 15.52
C HIS A 355 -16.39 -21.11 16.35
N ARG A 356 -17.27 -21.42 17.32
CA ARG A 356 -17.84 -20.43 18.25
C ARG A 356 -16.77 -19.81 19.14
N GLU A 357 -15.83 -20.60 19.64
CA GLU A 357 -14.69 -20.08 20.39
C GLU A 357 -13.81 -19.18 19.52
N LEU A 358 -13.51 -19.60 18.28
CA LEU A 358 -12.81 -18.77 17.30
C LEU A 358 -13.52 -17.42 17.09
N ALA A 359 -14.84 -17.43 16.88
CA ALA A 359 -15.63 -16.22 16.72
C ALA A 359 -15.57 -15.32 17.97
N ILE A 360 -15.71 -15.88 19.18
CA ILE A 360 -15.62 -15.12 20.43
C ILE A 360 -14.24 -14.46 20.58
N THR A 361 -13.16 -15.18 20.28
CA THR A 361 -11.82 -14.60 20.34
C THR A 361 -11.63 -13.50 19.30
N ALA A 362 -12.19 -13.66 18.10
CA ALA A 362 -12.16 -12.65 17.05
C ALA A 362 -12.95 -11.39 17.43
N PHE A 363 -14.17 -11.52 17.96
CA PHE A 363 -14.94 -10.39 18.50
C PHE A 363 -14.21 -9.66 19.62
N LYS A 364 -13.61 -10.42 20.55
CA LYS A 364 -12.88 -9.82 21.68
C LYS A 364 -11.63 -9.07 21.23
N LYS A 365 -10.91 -9.59 20.22
CA LYS A 365 -9.75 -8.91 19.63
C LYS A 365 -10.14 -7.71 18.76
N SER A 366 -11.34 -7.70 18.15
CA SER A 366 -11.75 -6.63 17.23
C SER A 366 -12.25 -5.37 17.94
N ILE A 367 -12.84 -5.50 19.13
CA ILE A 367 -13.38 -4.34 19.86
C ILE A 367 -12.29 -3.31 20.10
N THR A 368 -12.59 -2.07 19.69
CA THR A 368 -11.63 -0.97 19.67
C THR A 368 -12.12 0.15 20.58
N LEU A 369 -11.28 0.53 21.55
CA LEU A 369 -11.47 1.73 22.35
C LEU A 369 -10.78 2.90 21.64
N VAL A 370 -11.52 3.58 20.78
CA VAL A 370 -10.98 4.62 19.88
C VAL A 370 -10.54 5.86 20.65
N LYS A 371 -11.32 6.25 21.68
CA LYS A 371 -11.02 7.42 22.51
C LYS A 371 -11.47 7.15 23.94
N ASN A 372 -10.64 7.53 24.90
CA ASN A 372 -10.90 7.31 26.32
C ASN A 372 -10.56 8.57 27.12
N LEU A 373 -11.45 9.55 27.11
CA LEU A 373 -11.23 10.79 27.85
C LEU A 373 -11.13 10.50 29.35
N GLU A 374 -10.17 11.14 30.02
CA GLU A 374 -9.91 10.97 31.46
C GLU A 374 -9.59 9.54 31.90
N ASN A 375 -9.26 8.64 30.96
CA ASN A 375 -9.09 7.21 31.24
C ASN A 375 -10.32 6.60 31.95
N LEU A 376 -11.52 7.06 31.57
CA LEU A 376 -12.79 6.64 32.17
C LEU A 376 -12.96 5.11 32.18
N ILE A 377 -12.57 4.45 31.08
CA ILE A 377 -12.67 3.00 30.92
C ILE A 377 -11.29 2.37 31.17
N PRO A 378 -11.17 1.35 32.04
CA PRO A 378 -12.24 0.69 32.78
C PRO A 378 -12.68 1.44 34.05
N LEU A 379 -13.96 1.29 34.42
CA LEU A 379 -14.58 1.95 35.59
C LEU A 379 -14.04 1.46 36.95
N LYS A 380 -13.12 0.49 36.98
CA LYS A 380 -12.51 -0.04 38.21
C LYS A 380 -11.85 1.04 39.08
N HIS A 381 -11.41 2.15 38.49
CA HIS A 381 -10.80 3.27 39.20
C HIS A 381 -11.78 4.08 40.07
N TYR A 382 -13.09 3.93 39.89
CA TYR A 382 -14.12 4.67 40.61
C TYR A 382 -14.77 3.88 41.77
N ASN A 383 -14.23 2.71 42.12
CA ASN A 383 -14.70 1.83 43.20
C ASN A 383 -14.40 2.31 44.63
N ASN A 384 -13.99 3.57 44.85
CA ASN A 384 -13.76 4.06 46.20
C ASN A 384 -14.98 4.87 46.70
N PRO A 385 -15.85 4.29 47.56
CA PRO A 385 -17.07 4.96 48.04
C PRO A 385 -16.81 6.26 48.83
N SER A 386 -15.56 6.52 49.20
CA SER A 386 -15.09 7.77 49.82
C SER A 386 -14.82 8.93 48.84
N ASN A 387 -14.83 8.68 47.53
CA ASN A 387 -14.61 9.68 46.46
C ASN A 387 -15.87 9.93 45.62
N ASN A 388 -17.05 9.80 46.22
CA ASN A 388 -18.33 10.01 45.53
C ASN A 388 -18.55 11.52 45.25
N ILE A 389 -17.79 12.07 44.31
CA ILE A 389 -17.77 13.48 43.90
C ILE A 389 -19.02 13.85 43.08
N PHE A 390 -19.79 12.87 42.59
CA PHE A 390 -20.79 13.10 41.54
C PHE A 390 -22.25 13.26 41.99
N GLY A 391 -22.59 13.12 43.27
CA GLY A 391 -23.92 13.46 43.81
C GLY A 391 -25.14 12.67 43.28
N SER A 392 -24.97 11.87 42.21
CA SER A 392 -25.96 10.97 41.62
C SER A 392 -25.30 9.63 41.27
N SER A 393 -25.96 8.53 41.62
CA SER A 393 -25.50 7.16 41.34
C SER A 393 -26.13 6.57 40.06
N GLU A 394 -26.80 7.36 39.21
CA GLU A 394 -27.53 6.83 38.05
C GLU A 394 -26.73 6.87 36.74
N VAL A 395 -26.70 5.74 36.03
CA VAL A 395 -26.23 5.60 34.65
C VAL A 395 -27.43 5.52 33.71
N LEU A 396 -27.45 6.35 32.67
CA LEU A 396 -28.51 6.37 31.68
C LEU A 396 -28.05 5.71 30.39
N ILE A 397 -28.78 4.68 29.96
CA ILE A 397 -28.47 3.92 28.75
C ILE A 397 -29.47 4.31 27.66
N PHE A 398 -28.96 4.67 26.49
CA PHE A 398 -29.73 4.96 25.29
C PHE A 398 -29.53 3.84 24.26
N THR A 399 -30.63 3.22 23.82
CA THR A 399 -30.61 2.17 22.79
C THR A 399 -31.50 2.54 21.58
N PRO A 400 -31.17 2.09 20.36
CA PRO A 400 -31.98 2.39 19.18
C PRO A 400 -33.36 1.73 19.23
N ASN A 401 -33.43 0.55 19.83
CA ASN A 401 -34.65 -0.21 20.02
C ASN A 401 -34.54 -1.10 21.27
N LEU A 402 -35.58 -1.89 21.54
CA LEU A 402 -35.60 -2.90 22.60
C LEU A 402 -35.79 -4.29 22.01
N ASN A 403 -35.05 -4.63 20.95
CA ASN A 403 -34.96 -6.02 20.50
C ASN A 403 -34.30 -6.90 21.60
N GLU A 404 -34.26 -8.20 21.38
CA GLU A 404 -33.72 -9.14 22.37
C GLU A 404 -32.23 -8.87 22.70
N THR A 405 -31.43 -8.49 21.71
CA THR A 405 -30.01 -8.15 21.86
C THR A 405 -29.81 -7.00 22.85
N TYR A 406 -30.40 -5.83 22.59
CA TYR A 406 -30.25 -4.67 23.46
C TYR A 406 -30.84 -4.91 24.85
N ARG A 407 -31.95 -5.67 24.97
CA ARG A 407 -32.49 -6.07 26.29
C ARG A 407 -31.49 -6.87 27.11
N LYS A 408 -30.80 -7.85 26.50
CA LYS A 408 -29.78 -8.66 27.18
C LYS A 408 -28.56 -7.82 27.58
N VAL A 409 -28.08 -6.95 26.69
CA VAL A 409 -26.93 -6.05 26.96
C VAL A 409 -27.25 -5.06 28.08
N VAL A 410 -28.43 -4.44 28.06
CA VAL A 410 -28.90 -3.55 29.14
C VAL A 410 -28.99 -4.31 30.46
N LYS A 411 -29.45 -5.57 30.47
CA LYS A 411 -29.48 -6.40 31.68
C LYS A 411 -28.07 -6.67 32.22
N LEU A 412 -27.09 -6.92 31.34
CA LEU A 412 -25.69 -7.11 31.72
C LEU A 412 -25.12 -5.82 32.35
N LEU A 413 -25.32 -4.66 31.71
CA LEU A 413 -24.91 -3.35 32.25
C LEU A 413 -25.53 -3.08 33.61
N LYS A 414 -26.84 -3.30 33.78
CA LYS A 414 -27.54 -3.16 35.06
C LYS A 414 -26.96 -4.09 36.12
N SER A 415 -26.77 -5.37 35.80
CA SER A 415 -26.24 -6.35 36.76
C SER A 415 -24.78 -6.07 37.16
N GLY A 416 -23.97 -5.53 36.25
CA GLY A 416 -22.61 -5.07 36.56
C GLY A 416 -22.65 -3.85 37.47
N ASN A 417 -23.51 -2.87 37.14
CA ASN A 417 -23.71 -1.67 37.96
C ASN A 417 -24.22 -1.99 39.37
N ASP A 418 -25.15 -2.94 39.53
CA ASP A 418 -25.66 -3.37 40.83
C ASP A 418 -24.52 -3.92 41.72
N LYS A 419 -23.58 -4.69 41.13
CA LYS A 419 -22.39 -5.18 41.84
C LYS A 419 -21.46 -4.06 42.30
N HIS A 420 -21.55 -2.88 41.66
CA HIS A 420 -20.79 -1.68 41.98
C HIS A 420 -21.63 -0.62 42.74
N GLY A 421 -22.88 -0.92 43.12
CA GLY A 421 -23.76 0.01 43.86
C GLY A 421 -24.32 1.17 43.03
N ILE A 422 -24.37 1.02 41.70
CA ILE A 422 -24.77 2.05 40.74
C ILE A 422 -26.17 1.71 40.20
N SER A 423 -27.09 2.68 40.18
CA SER A 423 -28.42 2.51 39.56
C SER A 423 -28.32 2.70 38.04
N ALA A 424 -29.10 1.96 37.25
CA ALA A 424 -29.15 2.18 35.80
C ALA A 424 -30.56 2.11 35.21
N SER A 425 -30.87 3.09 34.35
CA SER A 425 -32.11 3.16 33.59
C SER A 425 -31.84 3.13 32.09
N ASN A 426 -32.86 2.76 31.30
CA ASN A 426 -32.75 2.63 29.85
C ASN A 426 -33.82 3.48 29.15
N ILE A 427 -33.45 4.16 28.08
CA ILE A 427 -34.32 4.92 27.19
C ILE A 427 -34.11 4.42 25.76
N VAL A 428 -35.21 4.20 25.04
CA VAL A 428 -35.14 4.01 23.59
C VAL A 428 -35.23 5.38 22.94
N TYR A 429 -34.21 5.77 22.18
CA TYR A 429 -34.24 7.05 21.47
C TYR A 429 -35.11 6.94 20.22
N THR A 430 -35.62 8.10 19.78
CA THR A 430 -36.46 8.22 18.58
C THR A 430 -35.99 9.43 17.79
N THR A 431 -36.46 9.56 16.55
CA THR A 431 -36.23 10.74 15.69
C THR A 431 -36.83 12.05 16.25
N LYS A 432 -37.62 12.00 17.33
CA LYS A 432 -38.21 13.18 17.97
C LYS A 432 -37.21 13.82 18.94
N ARG A 433 -37.18 15.16 18.96
CA ARG A 433 -36.39 15.94 19.93
C ARG A 433 -36.67 15.52 21.36
N PHE A 434 -35.67 15.67 22.23
CA PHE A 434 -35.81 15.32 23.63
C PHE A 434 -36.92 16.11 24.33
N THR A 435 -37.79 15.38 25.02
CA THR A 435 -38.74 15.97 25.95
C THR A 435 -37.98 16.55 27.15
N SER A 436 -38.61 17.49 27.85
CA SER A 436 -38.08 18.05 29.11
C SER A 436 -37.77 16.95 30.14
N ASP A 437 -38.52 15.85 30.14
CA ASP A 437 -38.28 14.70 31.01
C ASP A 437 -36.96 13.97 30.67
N ILE A 438 -36.63 13.81 29.39
CA ILE A 438 -35.37 13.16 28.96
C ILE A 438 -34.18 14.06 29.33
N LYS A 439 -34.28 15.37 29.08
CA LYS A 439 -33.23 16.33 29.47
C LYS A 439 -32.99 16.32 30.99
N ARG A 440 -34.06 16.23 31.78
CA ARG A 440 -33.95 16.07 33.24
C ARG A 440 -33.26 14.77 33.65
N LYS A 441 -33.53 13.65 32.96
CA LYS A 441 -32.84 12.37 33.23
C LYS A 441 -31.36 12.43 32.85
N ILE A 442 -31.01 13.05 31.73
CA ILE A 442 -29.61 13.28 31.33
C ILE A 442 -28.91 14.12 32.41
N ALA A 443 -29.49 15.25 32.81
CA ALA A 443 -28.92 16.11 33.86
C ALA A 443 -28.81 15.41 35.23
N GLY A 444 -29.67 14.42 35.50
CA GLY A 444 -29.64 13.63 36.74
C GLY A 444 -28.69 12.44 36.73
N SER A 445 -28.02 12.13 35.61
CA SER A 445 -27.17 10.94 35.47
C SER A 445 -25.69 11.32 35.44
N TRP A 446 -24.83 10.63 36.17
CA TRP A 446 -23.38 10.96 36.15
C TRP A 446 -22.69 10.45 34.87
N MET A 447 -23.25 9.40 34.25
CA MET A 447 -22.77 8.84 32.98
C MET A 447 -23.94 8.50 32.06
N VAL A 448 -23.76 8.81 30.78
CA VAL A 448 -24.67 8.43 29.70
C VAL A 448 -23.95 7.48 28.76
N ILE A 449 -24.54 6.31 28.50
CA ILE A 449 -24.05 5.34 27.51
C ILE A 449 -25.03 5.35 26.34
N LEU A 450 -24.56 5.70 25.14
CA LEU A 450 -25.36 5.68 23.92
C LEU A 450 -24.88 4.57 22.99
N PHE A 451 -25.77 3.65 22.64
CA PHE A 451 -25.56 2.70 21.55
C PHE A 451 -26.01 3.35 20.23
N ALA A 452 -25.06 3.61 19.34
CA ALA A 452 -25.27 4.13 18.00
C ALA A 452 -25.19 2.99 16.98
N ASP A 453 -26.23 2.85 16.16
CA ASP A 453 -26.44 1.75 15.23
C ASP A 453 -27.11 2.29 13.96
N ASP A 454 -26.93 1.61 12.83
CA ASP A 454 -27.44 1.99 11.50
C ASP A 454 -27.13 3.47 11.17
N LEU A 455 -25.85 3.87 11.36
CA LEU A 455 -25.45 5.26 11.18
C LEU A 455 -25.62 5.66 9.71
N CYS A 456 -25.34 4.75 8.78
CA CYS A 456 -25.52 4.96 7.34
C CYS A 456 -26.94 5.44 6.97
N SER A 457 -27.98 4.82 7.52
CA SER A 457 -29.37 5.17 7.19
C SER A 457 -29.92 6.28 8.07
N ASN A 458 -29.21 6.66 9.15
CA ASN A 458 -29.81 7.36 10.26
C ASN A 458 -28.99 8.56 10.78
N HIS A 459 -28.94 9.59 9.94
CA HIS A 459 -28.08 10.77 10.15
C HIS A 459 -28.45 11.57 11.43
N TYR A 460 -29.66 11.43 11.98
CA TYR A 460 -30.05 12.14 13.21
C TYR A 460 -29.27 11.68 14.44
N ILE A 461 -28.64 10.50 14.42
CA ILE A 461 -27.89 9.99 15.59
C ILE A 461 -26.70 10.90 15.90
N LEU A 462 -26.08 11.52 14.90
CA LEU A 462 -25.02 12.50 15.12
C LEU A 462 -25.56 13.76 15.83
N ASP A 463 -26.73 14.25 15.42
CA ASP A 463 -27.41 15.36 16.10
C ASP A 463 -27.84 14.98 17.53
N LEU A 464 -28.24 13.72 17.74
CA LEU A 464 -28.60 13.19 19.05
C LEU A 464 -27.40 13.19 20.00
N ILE A 465 -26.24 12.71 19.53
CA ILE A 465 -24.99 12.73 20.29
C ILE A 465 -24.65 14.16 20.68
N LYS A 466 -24.79 15.10 19.74
CA LYS A 466 -24.58 16.52 20.01
C LYS A 466 -25.53 17.06 21.06
N GLU A 467 -26.83 16.79 20.94
CA GLU A 467 -27.83 17.26 21.90
C GLU A 467 -27.60 16.66 23.31
N ILE A 468 -27.19 15.39 23.40
CA ILE A 468 -26.80 14.78 24.68
C ILE A 468 -25.58 15.50 25.24
N ASN A 469 -24.51 15.64 24.45
CA ASN A 469 -23.26 16.26 24.87
C ASN A 469 -23.46 17.71 25.34
N ASP A 470 -24.30 18.49 24.65
CA ASP A 470 -24.68 19.86 25.02
C ASP A 470 -25.47 19.93 26.34
N CYS A 471 -26.14 18.85 26.73
CA CYS A 471 -26.85 18.77 28.01
C CYS A 471 -25.96 18.33 29.18
N LEU A 472 -24.72 17.90 28.93
CA LEU A 472 -23.81 17.42 29.98
C LEU A 472 -23.02 18.58 30.60
N THR A 473 -22.79 18.47 31.90
CA THR A 473 -21.88 19.33 32.66
C THR A 473 -20.47 18.73 32.68
N SER A 474 -19.46 19.51 33.10
CA SER A 474 -18.06 19.07 33.16
C SER A 474 -17.80 17.89 34.12
N SER A 475 -18.77 17.53 34.94
CA SER A 475 -18.71 16.40 35.88
C SER A 475 -19.48 15.17 35.38
N GLN A 476 -20.01 15.18 34.16
CA GLN A 476 -20.74 14.06 33.59
C GLN A 476 -20.00 13.49 32.38
N HIS A 477 -20.16 12.20 32.14
CA HIS A 477 -19.46 11.50 31.06
C HIS A 477 -20.41 10.96 29.99
N LEU A 478 -20.01 11.07 28.73
CA LEU A 478 -20.66 10.42 27.60
C LEU A 478 -19.78 9.31 27.06
N VAL A 479 -20.32 8.08 27.01
CA VAL A 479 -19.72 6.94 26.33
C VAL A 479 -20.58 6.62 25.12
N VAL A 480 -20.02 6.74 23.93
CA VAL A 480 -20.67 6.30 22.69
C VAL A 480 -20.13 4.93 22.30
N VAL A 481 -21.04 3.99 22.06
CA VAL A 481 -20.75 2.64 21.56
C VAL A 481 -21.31 2.58 20.16
N SER A 482 -20.45 2.58 19.13
CA SER A 482 -20.88 2.41 17.75
C SER A 482 -20.83 0.95 17.35
N ALA A 483 -21.96 0.46 16.86
CA ALA A 483 -22.13 -0.82 16.20
C ALA A 483 -21.83 -0.77 14.69
N ASP A 484 -21.27 0.33 14.21
CA ASP A 484 -21.01 0.61 12.80
C ASP A 484 -19.57 1.13 12.62
N SER A 485 -19.22 1.59 11.43
CA SER A 485 -17.89 2.09 11.09
C SER A 485 -17.43 3.23 12.02
N PRO A 486 -16.17 3.23 12.49
CA PRO A 486 -15.67 4.29 13.36
C PRO A 486 -15.49 5.63 12.63
N TYR A 487 -15.42 5.62 11.29
CA TYR A 487 -15.12 6.82 10.50
C TYR A 487 -16.24 7.86 10.49
N TYR A 488 -17.48 7.48 10.82
CA TYR A 488 -18.60 8.43 10.92
C TYR A 488 -18.34 9.55 11.94
N PHE A 489 -17.45 9.32 12.90
CA PHE A 489 -17.12 10.28 13.97
C PHE A 489 -15.84 11.07 13.70
N PHE A 490 -15.11 10.78 12.62
CA PHE A 490 -13.80 11.39 12.36
C PHE A 490 -13.92 12.84 11.86
N ASN A 491 -15.07 13.19 11.26
CA ASN A 491 -15.34 14.57 10.82
C ASN A 491 -15.53 15.56 11.99
N ASP A 492 -15.91 15.07 13.18
CA ASP A 492 -16.07 15.89 14.38
C ASP A 492 -15.54 15.15 15.63
N GLU A 493 -14.22 15.06 15.76
CA GLU A 493 -13.56 14.42 16.91
C GLU A 493 -13.93 15.05 18.27
N SER A 494 -14.51 16.25 18.27
CA SER A 494 -14.95 16.94 19.48
C SER A 494 -16.30 16.45 19.99
N LEU A 495 -17.08 15.80 19.11
CA LEU A 495 -18.44 15.36 19.38
C LEU A 495 -18.50 14.22 20.41
N VAL A 496 -17.47 13.37 20.48
CA VAL A 496 -17.47 12.16 21.31
C VAL A 496 -16.25 12.14 22.25
N PRO A 497 -16.43 12.25 23.58
CA PRO A 497 -15.31 12.23 24.53
C PRO A 497 -14.75 10.81 24.76
N THR A 498 -15.60 9.81 24.98
CA THR A 498 -15.21 8.39 25.12
C THR A 498 -15.96 7.55 24.10
N PHE A 499 -15.24 6.77 23.28
CA PHE A 499 -15.76 6.10 22.10
C PHE A 499 -15.29 4.66 21.99
N ILE A 500 -16.23 3.72 21.92
CA ILE A 500 -16.02 2.29 21.66
C ILE A 500 -16.63 1.94 20.30
N CYS A 501 -15.91 1.18 19.49
CA CYS A 501 -16.41 0.62 18.24
C CYS A 501 -16.44 -0.91 18.32
N THR A 502 -17.61 -1.49 18.02
CA THR A 502 -17.84 -2.94 17.95
C THR A 502 -17.98 -3.45 16.51
N TYR A 503 -18.05 -2.54 15.53
CA TYR A 503 -18.14 -2.84 14.09
C TYR A 503 -19.34 -3.72 13.67
N GLY A 504 -20.28 -3.98 14.59
CA GLY A 504 -21.50 -4.74 14.37
C GLY A 504 -22.41 -4.68 15.61
N ASP A 505 -23.71 -4.89 15.39
CA ASP A 505 -24.79 -4.81 16.39
C ASP A 505 -25.19 -6.17 16.99
N SER A 506 -24.42 -7.22 16.69
CA SER A 506 -24.73 -8.57 17.17
C SER A 506 -24.62 -8.68 18.67
N TYR A 507 -25.35 -9.65 19.24
CA TYR A 507 -25.27 -9.91 20.67
C TYR A 507 -23.87 -10.35 21.08
N GLU A 508 -23.17 -11.10 20.22
CA GLU A 508 -21.82 -11.59 20.40
C GLU A 508 -20.80 -10.46 20.54
N ALA A 509 -20.94 -9.38 19.77
CA ALA A 509 -20.10 -8.19 19.88
C ALA A 509 -20.52 -7.32 21.07
N LEU A 510 -21.81 -6.98 21.19
CA LEU A 510 -22.29 -6.02 22.19
C LEU A 510 -22.25 -6.57 23.62
N LYS A 511 -22.32 -7.89 23.85
CA LYS A 511 -22.18 -8.48 25.20
C LYS A 511 -20.80 -8.24 25.82
N LEU A 512 -19.78 -7.97 25.01
CA LEU A 512 -18.41 -7.69 25.44
C LEU A 512 -18.20 -6.23 25.85
N VAL A 513 -19.13 -5.32 25.52
CA VAL A 513 -19.06 -3.90 25.91
C VAL A 513 -19.17 -3.72 27.43
N PRO A 514 -20.14 -4.33 28.14
CA PRO A 514 -20.16 -4.31 29.61
C PRO A 514 -18.85 -4.82 30.21
N GLU A 515 -18.32 -5.94 29.70
CA GLU A 515 -17.07 -6.52 30.18
C GLU A 515 -15.87 -5.57 30.03
N LEU A 516 -15.79 -4.82 28.92
CA LEU A 516 -14.78 -3.79 28.70
C LEU A 516 -14.96 -2.62 29.68
N ILE A 517 -16.18 -2.10 29.80
CA ILE A 517 -16.51 -0.96 30.69
C ILE A 517 -16.14 -1.29 32.14
N PHE A 518 -16.42 -2.50 32.61
CA PHE A 518 -16.07 -2.94 33.98
C PHE A 518 -14.64 -3.48 34.12
N GLY A 519 -13.85 -3.52 33.03
CA GLY A 519 -12.44 -3.92 33.05
C GLY A 519 -12.19 -5.41 33.25
N ASN A 520 -13.08 -6.27 32.75
CA ASN A 520 -12.86 -7.72 32.70
C ASN A 520 -11.85 -8.12 31.62
N TYR A 521 -11.63 -7.25 30.61
CA TYR A 521 -10.55 -7.35 29.63
C TYR A 521 -10.24 -5.96 29.05
N GLU A 522 -9.14 -5.87 28.29
CA GLU A 522 -8.73 -4.64 27.59
C GLU A 522 -8.99 -4.76 26.09
N ALA A 523 -9.52 -3.69 25.49
CA ALA A 523 -9.72 -3.58 24.05
C ALA A 523 -8.35 -3.62 23.33
N CYS A 524 -8.24 -4.48 22.33
CA CYS A 524 -7.00 -4.67 21.55
C CYS A 524 -7.15 -4.30 20.08
N GLY A 525 -8.38 -4.01 19.64
CA GLY A 525 -8.65 -3.69 18.25
C GLY A 525 -7.97 -2.39 17.82
N VAL A 526 -7.64 -2.33 16.54
CA VAL A 526 -7.01 -1.18 15.89
C VAL A 526 -7.94 -0.70 14.80
N ILE A 527 -8.15 0.61 14.69
CA ILE A 527 -8.95 1.16 13.60
C ILE A 527 -8.30 0.77 12.27
N PRO A 528 -9.04 0.16 11.33
CA PRO A 528 -8.51 -0.12 10.01
C PRO A 528 -7.97 1.15 9.34
N GLY A 529 -6.88 1.05 8.58
CA GLY A 529 -6.18 2.18 7.98
C GLY A 529 -5.44 3.11 8.97
N GLU A 530 -5.30 2.74 10.24
CA GLU A 530 -4.40 3.40 11.20
C GLU A 530 -3.26 2.45 11.67
N ILE A 531 -2.05 2.99 11.80
CA ILE A 531 -0.86 2.24 12.24
C ILE A 531 -0.84 2.20 13.78
N ASN A 532 -0.79 1.00 14.35
CA ASN A 532 -0.64 0.83 15.80
C ASN A 532 0.82 1.05 16.21
N LYS A 533 1.10 2.19 16.86
CA LYS A 533 2.48 2.60 17.23
C LYS A 533 3.18 1.66 18.23
N GLU A 534 2.48 0.71 18.86
CA GLU A 534 3.03 -0.07 19.98
C GLU A 534 3.18 -1.59 19.76
N LYS A 535 2.61 -2.23 18.73
CA LYS A 535 2.59 -3.71 18.64
C LYS A 535 3.04 -4.37 17.34
N ASP A 536 3.24 -3.63 16.25
CA ASP A 536 3.48 -4.25 14.94
C ASP A 536 4.92 -4.70 14.65
N PHE A 537 5.87 -4.53 15.58
CA PHE A 537 7.29 -4.85 15.30
C PHE A 537 7.87 -6.10 15.98
N GLN A 538 7.13 -6.80 16.85
CA GLN A 538 7.67 -8.00 17.53
C GLN A 538 6.76 -9.24 17.61
N GLY A 539 5.43 -9.13 17.42
CA GLY A 539 4.52 -10.26 17.70
C GLY A 539 4.35 -11.28 16.57
N VAL A 540 4.49 -10.88 15.31
CA VAL A 540 4.03 -11.71 14.17
C VAL A 540 5.04 -12.81 13.79
N LEU A 541 6.35 -12.59 14.03
CA LEU A 541 7.38 -13.60 13.71
C LEU A 541 7.51 -14.69 14.77
N SER A 542 7.12 -14.44 16.02
CA SER A 542 7.23 -15.42 17.12
C SER A 542 6.05 -16.39 17.23
N GLU A 543 4.88 -16.04 16.67
CA GLU A 543 3.69 -16.92 16.73
C GLU A 543 3.61 -17.92 15.57
N LEU A 544 4.38 -17.71 14.50
CA LEU A 544 4.43 -18.59 13.32
C LEU A 544 5.29 -19.85 13.51
N SER A 545 6.15 -19.91 14.53
CA SER A 545 7.02 -21.06 14.79
C SER A 545 6.36 -22.17 15.63
N ASN A 546 5.19 -21.95 16.24
CA ASN A 546 4.69 -22.80 17.32
C ASN A 546 3.28 -23.44 17.14
N SER A 547 2.68 -23.46 15.94
CA SER A 547 1.39 -24.17 15.74
C SER A 547 1.57 -25.51 15.00
N GLU A 548 1.63 -26.61 15.75
CA GLU A 548 1.62 -27.99 15.25
C GLU A 548 0.20 -28.45 14.88
N TYR A 549 -0.40 -28.04 13.76
CA TYR A 549 -1.54 -28.78 13.19
C TYR A 549 -1.67 -28.60 11.66
N THR A 550 -1.73 -29.73 10.95
CA THR A 550 -2.13 -29.98 9.54
C THR A 550 -1.05 -30.02 8.43
N ASN A 551 -1.29 -30.93 7.46
CA ASN A 551 -0.34 -31.57 6.55
C ASN A 551 0.22 -30.68 5.40
N GLY A 552 1.54 -30.50 5.40
CA GLY A 552 2.46 -30.81 4.29
C GLY A 552 2.42 -30.03 2.97
N ASN A 553 1.31 -29.98 2.24
CA ASN A 553 1.33 -29.60 0.81
C ASN A 553 0.74 -28.22 0.47
N ASP A 554 -0.14 -27.64 1.31
CA ASP A 554 -0.79 -26.35 1.02
C ASP A 554 -0.09 -25.12 1.63
N ARG A 555 0.85 -25.33 2.57
CA ARG A 555 1.64 -24.24 3.21
C ARG A 555 2.47 -23.43 2.20
N SER A 556 2.92 -24.08 1.11
CA SER A 556 3.74 -23.46 0.07
C SER A 556 3.02 -22.37 -0.73
N LYS A 557 1.69 -22.46 -0.91
CA LYS A 557 0.90 -21.43 -1.60
C LYS A 557 0.60 -20.22 -0.70
N PHE A 558 0.42 -20.46 0.60
CA PHE A 558 0.21 -19.42 1.60
C PHE A 558 1.50 -18.63 1.91
N GLU A 559 2.66 -19.28 1.90
CA GLU A 559 3.96 -18.60 2.02
C GLU A 559 4.31 -17.75 0.77
N ILE A 560 3.82 -18.11 -0.42
CA ILE A 560 3.98 -17.30 -1.65
C ILE A 560 3.19 -15.99 -1.58
N LEU A 561 2.04 -15.98 -0.90
CA LEU A 561 1.31 -14.74 -0.57
C LEU A 561 2.06 -13.89 0.48
N LEU A 562 3.00 -14.48 1.24
CA LEU A 562 3.60 -13.87 2.42
C LEU A 562 5.10 -13.49 2.33
N ASN A 563 6.01 -14.13 1.56
CA ASN A 563 7.38 -13.59 1.31
C ASN A 563 8.29 -14.30 0.24
N LYS A 564 8.69 -13.51 -0.79
CA LYS A 564 9.93 -13.40 -1.62
C LYS A 564 10.54 -14.57 -2.47
N PRO A 565 11.23 -14.24 -3.61
CA PRO A 565 12.11 -15.16 -4.33
C PRO A 565 13.36 -15.52 -3.48
N SER A 566 13.66 -16.82 -3.49
CA SER A 566 14.62 -17.61 -2.69
C SER A 566 16.00 -17.01 -2.37
N ARG A 567 16.51 -17.24 -1.14
CA ARG A 567 17.77 -17.99 -0.87
C ARG A 567 18.14 -18.17 0.64
N LYS A 568 18.24 -19.47 0.99
CA LYS A 568 19.05 -20.21 2.00
C LYS A 568 19.11 -19.74 3.47
N GLU A 569 18.72 -20.69 4.32
CA GLU A 569 18.74 -20.75 5.79
C GLU A 569 20.12 -20.55 6.42
N ILE A 570 20.15 -19.86 7.57
CA ILE A 570 21.18 -19.98 8.61
C ILE A 570 20.45 -19.84 9.96
N ASP A 571 20.56 -20.88 10.80
CA ASP A 571 20.10 -20.94 12.19
C ASP A 571 20.64 -19.80 13.06
N ILE A 572 19.80 -19.22 13.93
CA ILE A 572 20.24 -18.31 14.99
C ILE A 572 19.52 -18.63 16.31
N ASP A 573 20.36 -18.72 17.34
CA ASP A 573 20.21 -19.16 18.72
C ASP A 573 19.31 -18.27 19.62
N GLU A 574 18.68 -18.89 20.61
CA GLU A 574 17.53 -18.43 21.41
C GLU A 574 17.85 -17.54 22.62
N SER A 575 18.96 -16.80 22.61
CA SER A 575 19.35 -15.94 23.76
C SER A 575 19.07 -14.45 23.49
N TYR A 576 18.71 -13.70 24.53
CA TYR A 576 18.43 -12.25 24.58
C TYR A 576 16.95 -11.79 24.58
N LYS A 577 16.24 -12.11 25.66
CA LYS A 577 15.21 -11.23 26.23
C LYS A 577 15.83 -10.34 27.30
N MET A 578 15.76 -9.00 27.17
CA MET A 578 15.85 -8.09 28.31
C MET A 578 14.95 -6.86 28.17
N THR A 579 14.17 -6.68 29.22
CA THR A 579 13.18 -5.65 29.57
C THR A 579 13.79 -4.27 29.74
N LEU A 580 13.14 -3.20 29.26
CA LEU A 580 13.46 -1.82 29.65
C LEU A 580 12.18 -1.01 29.91
N GLN A 581 12.09 -0.50 31.14
CA GLN A 581 11.00 0.32 31.69
C GLN A 581 10.99 1.73 31.10
N ALA A 582 9.80 2.23 30.78
CA ALA A 582 9.57 3.58 30.28
C ALA A 582 9.65 4.61 31.42
N GLY A 583 10.54 5.59 31.27
CA GLY A 583 10.52 6.85 32.00
C GLY A 583 9.77 7.91 31.20
N GLU A 584 8.91 8.65 31.90
CA GLU A 584 7.98 9.66 31.40
C GLU A 584 8.64 10.77 30.56
N LEU A 585 8.03 11.11 29.43
CA LEU A 585 8.27 12.37 28.72
C LEU A 585 6.93 12.98 28.30
N ASN A 586 6.53 14.01 29.04
CA ASN A 586 5.49 14.97 28.70
C ASN A 586 5.72 15.54 27.29
N THR A 587 4.67 15.60 26.46
CA THR A 587 4.02 16.88 26.10
C THR A 587 2.89 16.69 25.10
N SER A 588 1.75 17.25 25.50
CA SER A 588 0.54 17.49 24.74
C SER A 588 0.75 18.51 23.62
N THR A 589 0.50 18.11 22.37
CA THR A 589 -0.06 18.99 21.31
C THR A 589 -0.48 18.12 20.12
N LYS A 590 -1.78 17.78 20.04
CA LYS A 590 -2.37 17.10 18.87
C LYS A 590 -2.41 18.09 17.69
N MET A 591 -1.61 17.86 16.66
CA MET A 591 -1.63 18.61 15.40
C MET A 591 -2.82 18.19 14.53
N LYS A 592 -3.63 19.16 14.07
CA LYS A 592 -4.61 18.97 13.00
C LYS A 592 -3.88 18.51 11.72
N ILE A 593 -4.30 17.38 11.14
CA ILE A 593 -3.73 16.87 9.88
C ILE A 593 -4.24 17.76 8.74
N LYS A 594 -3.32 18.48 8.12
CA LYS A 594 -3.57 19.36 6.98
C LYS A 594 -3.07 18.65 5.72
N SER A 595 -3.92 18.49 4.70
CA SER A 595 -3.49 17.98 3.41
C SER A 595 -2.65 19.03 2.68
N TRP A 596 -1.48 18.62 2.18
CA TRP A 596 -0.56 19.49 1.45
C TRP A 596 -0.60 19.12 -0.03
N VAL A 597 -0.79 20.11 -0.89
CA VAL A 597 -0.68 19.93 -2.34
C VAL A 597 0.80 19.98 -2.72
N VAL A 598 1.24 18.99 -3.48
CA VAL A 598 2.60 18.88 -4.03
C VAL A 598 2.52 19.17 -5.53
N GLU A 599 3.39 20.06 -6.02
CA GLU A 599 3.47 20.48 -7.42
C GLU A 599 4.92 20.35 -7.92
N GLU A 600 5.12 20.34 -9.24
CA GLU A 600 6.46 20.42 -9.84
C GLU A 600 7.05 21.82 -9.64
N PHE A 601 8.38 21.87 -9.43
CA PHE A 601 9.13 23.11 -9.28
C PHE A 601 9.13 23.91 -10.58
N ASP A 602 8.84 25.20 -10.46
CA ASP A 602 8.96 26.19 -11.51
C ASP A 602 9.81 27.34 -10.97
N GLY A 603 11.03 27.52 -11.45
CA GLY A 603 11.91 28.58 -10.93
C GLY A 603 11.51 30.02 -11.28
N THR A 604 10.56 30.28 -12.19
CA THR A 604 9.97 31.61 -12.32
C THR A 604 9.01 31.90 -11.15
N ARG A 605 8.25 30.87 -10.74
CA ARG A 605 7.25 30.94 -9.67
C ARG A 605 7.83 30.79 -8.27
N ASP A 606 8.77 29.85 -8.11
CA ASP A 606 9.21 29.28 -6.83
C ASP A 606 10.53 29.89 -6.33
N SER A 607 10.91 31.07 -6.82
CA SER A 607 12.13 31.80 -6.42
C SER A 607 12.24 32.09 -4.91
N SER A 608 11.12 32.06 -4.17
CA SER A 608 11.09 32.26 -2.70
C SER A 608 11.83 31.16 -1.91
N LEU A 609 12.12 30.02 -2.54
CA LEU A 609 12.93 28.93 -2.00
C LEU A 609 14.36 29.39 -1.65
N PHE A 610 14.91 30.38 -2.36
CA PHE A 610 16.22 30.99 -2.07
C PHE A 610 16.32 31.55 -0.65
N ASN A 611 15.26 32.23 -0.22
CA ASN A 611 15.18 32.79 1.13
C ASN A 611 15.04 31.69 2.19
N MET A 612 14.41 30.57 1.84
CA MET A 612 14.30 29.40 2.70
C MET A 612 15.67 28.71 2.89
N LEU A 613 16.47 28.52 1.85
CA LEU A 613 17.84 28.00 2.01
C LEU A 613 18.67 28.92 2.89
N LYS A 614 18.72 30.22 2.58
CA LYS A 614 19.50 31.21 3.34
C LYS A 614 19.16 31.20 4.83
N SER A 615 17.88 31.07 5.18
CA SER A 615 17.42 31.04 6.57
C SER A 615 17.57 29.67 7.26
N SER A 616 17.75 28.59 6.49
CA SER A 616 17.97 27.24 7.02
C SER A 616 19.44 26.96 7.40
N ILE A 617 20.37 27.80 6.94
CA ILE A 617 21.80 27.74 7.25
C ILE A 617 22.03 28.30 8.67
N VAL A 618 21.93 27.43 9.67
CA VAL A 618 22.34 27.74 11.06
C VAL A 618 23.82 27.36 11.24
N SER A 619 24.67 28.38 11.12
CA SER A 619 25.93 28.71 11.80
C SER A 619 26.94 27.68 12.38
N ASN A 620 26.79 26.36 12.34
CA ASN A 620 27.84 25.44 12.85
C ASN A 620 27.80 24.06 12.15
N SER A 621 28.61 23.87 11.11
CA SER A 621 29.28 22.60 10.80
C SER A 621 30.05 22.71 9.49
N ASN A 622 31.16 21.98 9.39
CA ASN A 622 32.08 21.85 8.25
C ASN A 622 31.44 21.25 6.97
N ARG A 623 30.18 21.58 6.65
CA ARG A 623 29.46 21.09 5.48
C ARG A 623 29.64 22.09 4.34
N LEU A 624 30.13 21.62 3.20
CA LEU A 624 30.11 22.38 1.95
C LEU A 624 28.65 22.51 1.52
N ILE A 625 27.97 23.57 1.97
CA ILE A 625 26.57 23.82 1.65
C ILE A 625 26.51 24.53 0.31
N ASP A 626 25.80 23.91 -0.62
CA ASP A 626 25.64 24.39 -1.98
C ASP A 626 24.68 25.61 -2.05
N LEU A 627 25.23 26.82 -1.91
CA LEU A 627 24.49 28.09 -2.05
C LEU A 627 23.91 28.27 -3.47
N ASP A 628 24.59 27.67 -4.44
CA ASP A 628 24.28 27.45 -5.85
C ASP A 628 23.07 26.57 -6.18
N MET A 629 22.54 25.79 -5.21
CA MET A 629 21.71 24.63 -5.51
C MET A 629 20.50 24.96 -6.39
N PHE A 630 19.93 26.16 -6.25
CA PHE A 630 18.76 26.59 -7.05
C PHE A 630 19.06 26.82 -8.52
N THR A 631 20.16 27.51 -8.80
CA THR A 631 20.59 27.77 -10.17
C THR A 631 20.77 26.44 -10.89
N ARG A 632 21.35 25.46 -10.19
CA ARG A 632 21.48 24.10 -10.70
C ARG A 632 20.17 23.35 -10.84
N THR A 633 19.29 23.38 -9.84
CA THR A 633 17.98 22.74 -9.94
C THR A 633 17.18 23.28 -11.12
N TRP A 634 17.25 24.59 -11.36
CA TRP A 634 16.65 25.22 -12.53
C TRP A 634 17.27 24.69 -13.83
N GLU A 635 18.59 24.80 -13.99
CA GLU A 635 19.27 24.32 -15.19
C GLU A 635 19.06 22.81 -15.42
N PHE A 636 19.05 22.00 -14.37
CA PHE A 636 18.80 20.57 -14.51
C PHE A 636 17.36 20.24 -14.89
N THR A 637 16.39 21.00 -14.39
CA THR A 637 14.99 20.83 -14.80
C THR A 637 14.82 21.18 -16.28
N GLU A 638 15.57 22.17 -16.78
CA GLU A 638 15.51 22.60 -18.17
C GLU A 638 16.19 21.60 -19.13
N TYR A 639 17.38 21.09 -18.76
CA TYR A 639 18.21 20.29 -19.66
C TYR A 639 18.17 18.77 -19.41
N PHE A 640 17.71 18.32 -18.24
CA PHE A 640 17.75 16.91 -17.82
C PHE A 640 16.41 16.40 -17.25
N SER A 641 15.29 17.00 -17.66
CA SER A 641 13.93 16.70 -17.18
C SER A 641 13.51 15.22 -17.24
N ASP A 642 14.13 14.45 -18.14
CA ASP A 642 13.79 13.04 -18.33
C ASP A 642 14.13 12.20 -17.09
N PHE A 643 15.25 12.46 -16.45
CA PHE A 643 15.71 11.69 -15.28
C PHE A 643 15.83 12.54 -14.01
N TYR A 644 15.56 13.84 -14.07
CA TYR A 644 15.62 14.76 -12.95
C TYR A 644 14.26 15.43 -12.72
N LYS A 645 13.73 15.35 -11.49
CA LYS A 645 12.53 16.10 -11.09
C LYS A 645 12.66 16.73 -9.71
N THR A 646 12.04 17.89 -9.55
CA THR A 646 11.92 18.57 -8.26
C THR A 646 10.45 18.84 -7.96
N PHE A 647 10.02 18.49 -6.76
CA PHE A 647 8.66 18.73 -6.27
C PHE A 647 8.67 19.69 -5.09
N VAL A 648 7.65 20.53 -4.99
CA VAL A 648 7.50 21.56 -3.96
C VAL A 648 6.11 21.55 -3.34
N VAL A 649 6.01 21.97 -2.09
CA VAL A 649 4.75 22.31 -1.42
C VAL A 649 4.72 23.82 -1.23
N ARG A 650 3.68 24.50 -1.70
CA ARG A 650 3.57 25.97 -1.60
C ARG A 650 2.28 26.45 -0.93
N ASN A 651 2.34 27.70 -0.47
CA ASN A 651 1.16 28.49 -0.14
C ASN A 651 0.71 29.27 -1.39
N PRO A 652 -0.47 28.99 -1.96
CA PRO A 652 -0.94 29.68 -3.14
C PRO A 652 -1.21 31.17 -2.91
N THR A 653 -1.57 31.58 -1.68
CA THR A 653 -1.89 32.98 -1.36
C THR A 653 -0.66 33.85 -1.16
N LEU A 654 0.42 33.31 -0.58
CA LEU A 654 1.63 34.07 -0.26
C LEU A 654 2.79 33.80 -1.24
N ASN A 655 2.60 32.88 -2.19
CA ASN A 655 3.65 32.37 -3.08
C ASN A 655 4.94 31.92 -2.34
N LEU A 656 4.74 31.35 -1.14
CA LEU A 656 5.83 30.87 -0.28
C LEU A 656 5.95 29.36 -0.42
N VAL A 657 7.16 28.89 -0.70
CA VAL A 657 7.47 27.47 -0.66
C VAL A 657 7.69 27.01 0.79
N TYR A 658 7.01 25.94 1.18
CA TYR A 658 7.10 25.35 2.52
C TYR A 658 8.05 24.16 2.58
N GLY A 659 8.29 23.48 1.46
CA GLY A 659 9.29 22.42 1.35
C GLY A 659 9.53 22.00 -0.10
N MET A 660 10.62 21.26 -0.30
CA MET A 660 11.11 20.77 -1.59
C MET A 660 11.67 19.35 -1.45
N VAL A 661 11.52 18.53 -2.49
CA VAL A 661 12.24 17.26 -2.66
C VAL A 661 12.77 17.16 -4.10
N VAL A 662 14.01 16.70 -4.23
CA VAL A 662 14.70 16.48 -5.50
C VAL A 662 14.86 14.98 -5.70
N VAL A 663 14.42 14.48 -6.84
CA VAL A 663 14.49 13.06 -7.20
C VAL A 663 15.19 12.86 -8.53
N ILE A 664 15.90 11.73 -8.62
CA ILE A 664 16.56 11.29 -9.84
C ILE A 664 16.13 9.88 -10.14
N VAL A 665 15.87 9.58 -11.40
CA VAL A 665 15.50 8.24 -11.85
C VAL A 665 16.46 7.76 -12.92
N ASP A 666 17.23 6.73 -12.59
CA ASP A 666 17.96 5.97 -13.60
C ASP A 666 16.99 5.01 -14.30
N ASP A 667 16.58 5.37 -15.51
CA ASP A 667 15.69 4.55 -16.32
C ASP A 667 16.31 3.22 -16.79
N ILE A 668 17.64 3.13 -16.79
CA ILE A 668 18.38 1.96 -17.27
C ILE A 668 18.46 0.92 -16.16
N SER A 669 18.93 1.31 -14.97
CA SER A 669 19.00 0.39 -13.82
C SER A 669 17.68 0.27 -13.05
N LYS A 670 16.71 1.13 -13.35
CA LYS A 670 15.43 1.27 -12.62
C LYS A 670 15.66 1.58 -11.14
N ILE A 671 16.63 2.44 -10.86
CA ILE A 671 16.93 2.91 -9.50
C ILE A 671 16.47 4.37 -9.36
N GLY A 672 15.69 4.65 -8.32
CA GLY A 672 15.29 6.00 -7.93
C GLY A 672 16.16 6.54 -6.81
N HIS A 673 16.43 7.83 -6.80
CA HIS A 673 17.23 8.51 -5.77
C HIS A 673 16.47 9.69 -5.20
N ILE A 674 16.30 9.75 -3.88
CA ILE A 674 15.90 10.99 -3.18
C ILE A 674 17.16 11.74 -2.83
N CYS A 675 17.48 12.75 -3.63
CA CYS A 675 18.78 13.40 -3.63
C CYS A 675 18.89 14.48 -2.55
N TYR A 676 17.81 15.26 -2.40
CA TYR A 676 17.75 16.34 -1.43
C TYR A 676 16.30 16.56 -0.99
N MET A 677 16.10 16.85 0.30
CA MET A 677 14.78 17.18 0.82
C MET A 677 14.89 18.22 1.92
N MET A 678 14.04 19.24 1.87
CA MET A 678 14.05 20.34 2.82
C MET A 678 12.64 20.83 3.13
N VAL A 679 12.40 21.17 4.40
CA VAL A 679 11.15 21.77 4.88
C VAL A 679 11.47 23.00 5.74
N SER A 680 10.77 24.10 5.49
CA SER A 680 10.86 25.34 6.27
C SER A 680 10.69 25.07 7.77
N LYS A 681 11.54 25.68 8.60
CA LYS A 681 11.59 25.43 10.06
C LYS A 681 10.21 25.53 10.73
N GLY A 682 9.41 26.54 10.37
CA GLY A 682 8.06 26.76 10.90
C GLY A 682 6.96 25.84 10.36
N LYS A 683 7.26 24.98 9.38
CA LYS A 683 6.33 23.98 8.82
C LYS A 683 6.78 22.54 9.04
N ARG A 684 7.93 22.33 9.69
CA ARG A 684 8.35 21.00 10.14
C ARG A 684 7.31 20.42 11.10
N ARG A 685 7.20 19.09 11.11
CA ARG A 685 6.20 18.30 11.87
C ARG A 685 4.75 18.48 11.46
N GLN A 686 4.41 19.35 10.51
CA GLN A 686 3.03 19.56 10.05
C GLN A 686 2.63 18.67 8.85
N GLY A 687 3.41 17.64 8.50
CA GLY A 687 3.12 16.75 7.37
C GLY A 687 3.65 17.20 5.99
N VAL A 688 4.33 18.35 5.89
CA VAL A 688 4.89 18.83 4.60
C VAL A 688 5.96 17.88 4.05
N GLY A 689 6.88 17.43 4.91
CA GLY A 689 7.94 16.50 4.49
C GLY A 689 7.39 15.13 4.10
N GLU A 690 6.35 14.66 4.80
CA GLU A 690 5.65 13.42 4.49
C GLU A 690 4.97 13.50 3.11
N ALA A 691 4.24 14.58 2.82
CA ALA A 691 3.60 14.77 1.52
C ALA A 691 4.61 14.79 0.36
N LEU A 692 5.72 15.51 0.52
CA LEU A 692 6.82 15.55 -0.46
C LEU A 692 7.43 14.16 -0.66
N HIS A 693 7.73 13.46 0.43
CA HIS A 693 8.33 12.14 0.41
C HIS A 693 7.41 11.12 -0.26
N GLN A 694 6.12 11.04 0.10
CA GLN A 694 5.15 10.15 -0.51
C GLN A 694 4.99 10.41 -2.02
N HIS A 695 4.93 11.69 -2.42
CA HIS A 695 4.84 12.06 -3.83
C HIS A 695 6.10 11.64 -4.61
N ALA A 696 7.28 11.87 -4.05
CA ALA A 696 8.55 11.43 -4.62
C ALA A 696 8.62 9.91 -4.80
N ILE A 697 8.19 9.14 -3.79
CA ILE A 697 8.10 7.68 -3.88
C ILE A 697 7.13 7.26 -4.97
N LYS A 698 5.92 7.81 -4.99
CA LYS A 698 4.90 7.49 -6.00
C LYS A 698 5.41 7.74 -7.42
N TYR A 699 6.05 8.88 -7.66
CA TYR A 699 6.64 9.20 -8.96
C TYR A 699 7.68 8.15 -9.37
N MET A 700 8.60 7.77 -8.48
CA MET A 700 9.64 6.80 -8.80
C MET A 700 9.09 5.38 -8.98
N THR A 701 8.15 4.92 -8.15
CA THR A 701 7.63 3.55 -8.19
C THR A 701 6.55 3.34 -9.25
N ILE A 702 5.57 4.25 -9.33
CA ILE A 702 4.41 4.11 -10.22
C ILE A 702 4.71 4.68 -11.60
N ASP A 703 5.17 5.94 -11.65
CA ASP A 703 5.29 6.64 -12.93
C ASP A 703 6.55 6.22 -13.70
N ARG A 704 7.62 5.83 -12.98
CA ARG A 704 8.93 5.52 -13.59
C ARG A 704 9.38 4.07 -13.44
N ASN A 705 8.62 3.24 -12.73
CA ASN A 705 8.87 1.80 -12.54
C ASN A 705 10.24 1.48 -11.91
N CYS A 706 10.72 2.30 -10.98
CA CYS A 706 11.93 1.98 -10.23
C CYS A 706 11.71 0.73 -9.37
N THR A 707 12.70 -0.16 -9.30
CA THR A 707 12.68 -1.38 -8.47
C THR A 707 13.32 -1.15 -7.09
N THR A 708 14.22 -0.17 -6.99
CA THR A 708 14.94 0.19 -5.77
C THR A 708 15.02 1.70 -5.63
N ILE A 709 14.88 2.19 -4.40
CA ILE A 709 15.01 3.62 -4.10
C ILE A 709 16.11 3.81 -3.05
N LEU A 710 17.02 4.75 -3.32
CA LEU A 710 18.14 5.12 -2.46
C LEU A 710 17.96 6.55 -1.93
N LEU A 711 18.43 6.84 -0.71
CA LEU A 711 18.60 8.22 -0.26
C LEU A 711 20.01 8.69 -0.64
N GLY A 712 20.11 9.89 -1.19
CA GLY A 712 21.35 10.42 -1.73
C GLY A 712 21.65 9.87 -3.13
N CYS A 713 22.68 10.47 -3.75
CA CYS A 713 23.12 10.19 -5.10
C CYS A 713 24.60 10.60 -5.23
N THR A 714 25.35 9.89 -6.07
CA THR A 714 26.73 10.28 -6.44
C THR A 714 26.77 11.08 -7.73
N PHE A 715 25.76 10.90 -8.59
CA PHE A 715 25.61 11.65 -9.80
C PHE A 715 24.14 11.90 -10.13
N PRO A 716 23.78 13.16 -10.42
CA PRO A 716 24.49 14.36 -9.99
C PRO A 716 24.49 14.56 -8.49
N MET A 717 25.56 15.12 -7.94
CA MET A 717 25.76 15.25 -6.50
C MET A 717 25.21 16.58 -5.99
N PHE A 718 24.28 16.55 -5.02
CA PHE A 718 23.67 17.76 -4.44
C PHE A 718 24.19 18.10 -3.05
N SER A 719 24.67 17.11 -2.31
CA SER A 719 25.11 17.25 -0.93
C SER A 719 26.22 16.27 -0.64
N ILE A 720 27.11 16.65 0.27
CA ILE A 720 28.20 15.82 0.75
C ILE A 720 27.91 15.49 2.20
N PHE A 721 27.57 14.24 2.46
CA PHE A 721 27.37 13.80 3.83
C PHE A 721 28.69 13.32 4.43
N PRO A 722 28.98 13.62 5.71
CA PRO A 722 30.20 13.15 6.34
C PRO A 722 30.22 11.62 6.48
N PRO A 723 31.40 10.98 6.35
CA PRO A 723 31.53 9.52 6.29
C PRO A 723 31.20 8.80 7.61
N ASN A 724 31.10 9.50 8.75
CA ASN A 724 30.87 8.89 10.05
C ASN A 724 29.54 9.26 10.70
N ILE A 725 28.60 9.90 9.99
CA ILE A 725 27.37 10.40 10.63
C ILE A 725 26.55 9.28 11.28
N ILE A 726 26.49 8.10 10.64
CA ILE A 726 25.78 6.94 11.18
C ILE A 726 26.52 6.37 12.40
N ASP A 727 27.85 6.34 12.38
CA ASP A 727 28.67 5.85 13.49
C ASP A 727 28.60 6.75 14.71
N GLU A 728 28.70 8.06 14.51
CA GLU A 728 28.50 9.06 15.56
C GLU A 728 27.09 8.93 16.16
N ILE A 729 26.08 8.67 15.32
CA ILE A 729 24.70 8.48 15.75
C ILE A 729 24.48 7.16 16.47
N PHE A 730 25.06 6.04 16.02
CA PHE A 730 25.01 4.77 16.74
C PHE A 730 25.74 4.86 18.07
N THR A 731 26.88 5.56 18.10
CA THR A 731 27.61 5.86 19.33
C THR A 731 26.74 6.69 20.26
N VAL A 732 26.02 7.70 19.76
CA VAL A 732 25.04 8.49 20.55
C VAL A 732 23.86 7.65 21.01
N LEU A 733 23.32 6.75 20.19
CA LEU A 733 22.18 5.88 20.54
C LEU A 733 22.57 4.79 21.56
N GLU A 734 23.78 4.21 21.46
CA GLU A 734 24.34 3.34 22.50
C GLU A 734 24.69 4.11 23.77
N TYR A 735 25.18 5.34 23.63
CA TYR A 735 25.49 6.23 24.75
C TYR A 735 24.23 6.68 25.50
N LEU A 736 23.17 7.08 24.79
CA LEU A 736 21.84 7.41 25.36
C LEU A 736 21.19 6.20 26.03
N ARG A 737 21.52 4.98 25.59
CA ARG A 737 21.13 3.74 26.28
C ARG A 737 21.93 3.49 27.56
N THR A 738 23.10 4.11 27.74
CA THR A 738 24.05 3.73 28.80
C THR A 738 24.28 4.75 29.91
N LYS A 739 24.22 6.09 29.75
CA LYS A 739 24.31 7.05 30.89
C LYS A 739 23.71 8.47 30.70
N ASN A 740 23.13 9.00 31.79
CA ASN A 740 22.68 10.39 31.99
C ASN A 740 23.84 11.36 32.36
N GLN A 741 24.68 11.86 31.43
CA GLN A 741 25.46 13.12 31.65
C GLN A 741 26.30 13.62 30.44
N PHE A 742 25.88 14.78 29.88
CA PHE A 742 26.60 15.86 29.15
C PHE A 742 27.36 15.66 27.80
N ASN A 743 27.03 16.60 26.89
CA ASN A 743 27.72 17.20 25.71
C ASN A 743 28.44 16.32 24.67
N LEU A 744 27.68 15.88 23.66
CA LEU A 744 28.17 15.57 22.32
C LEU A 744 27.48 16.50 21.30
N ASP A 745 28.28 17.22 20.52
CA ASP A 745 27.84 18.26 19.58
C ASP A 745 27.44 17.63 18.23
N VAL A 746 26.45 16.73 18.25
CA VAL A 746 25.86 16.17 17.02
C VAL A 746 24.65 17.03 16.64
N ASP A 747 24.71 17.63 15.45
CA ASP A 747 23.71 18.59 14.97
C ASP A 747 22.29 17.97 14.94
N ASP A 748 21.39 18.50 15.77
CA ASP A 748 20.00 18.06 16.02
C ASP A 748 19.22 17.78 14.72
N VAL A 749 19.56 18.47 13.64
CA VAL A 749 18.91 18.36 12.32
C VAL A 749 19.15 17.00 11.68
N SER A 750 20.34 16.43 11.85
CA SER A 750 20.71 15.16 11.19
C SER A 750 20.01 13.97 11.84
N MET A 751 19.88 13.98 13.16
CA MET A 751 19.10 13.01 13.93
C MET A 751 17.61 13.07 13.58
N GLN A 752 17.06 14.27 13.37
CA GLN A 752 15.67 14.45 12.96
C GLN A 752 15.41 13.91 11.55
N LEU A 753 16.35 14.07 10.61
CA LEU A 753 16.22 13.57 9.24
C LEU A 753 16.22 12.05 9.18
N ILE A 754 17.13 11.40 9.93
CA ILE A 754 17.19 9.94 10.02
C ILE A 754 15.96 9.40 10.75
N GLY A 755 15.52 10.04 11.84
CA GLY A 755 14.27 9.69 12.51
C GLY A 755 13.05 9.79 11.57
N PHE A 756 13.01 10.83 10.74
CA PHE A 756 11.99 10.99 9.70
C PHE A 756 11.99 9.83 8.72
N PHE A 757 13.11 9.54 8.05
CA PHE A 757 13.15 8.45 7.07
C PHE A 757 12.98 7.07 7.72
N LYS A 758 13.54 6.83 8.92
CA LYS A 758 13.30 5.59 9.68
C LYS A 758 11.81 5.40 9.99
N SER A 759 11.06 6.47 10.26
CA SER A 759 9.60 6.38 10.48
C SER A 759 8.83 5.90 9.24
N PHE A 760 9.41 6.06 8.04
CA PHE A 760 8.90 5.47 6.81
C PHE A 760 9.59 4.15 6.43
N GLY A 761 10.24 3.47 7.36
CA GLY A 761 10.80 2.11 7.14
C GLY A 761 12.11 2.05 6.35
N TRP A 762 12.86 3.16 6.22
CA TRP A 762 14.21 3.11 5.68
C TRP A 762 15.17 2.38 6.64
N SER A 763 15.95 1.42 6.13
CA SER A 763 16.92 0.62 6.91
C SER A 763 18.35 1.19 6.84
N TYR A 764 19.06 1.15 7.98
CA TYR A 764 20.40 1.75 8.17
C TYR A 764 21.42 0.79 8.84
N THR A 765 21.25 -0.54 8.72
CA THR A 765 22.08 -1.50 9.48
C THR A 765 23.42 -1.81 8.83
N ARG A 766 24.45 -1.99 9.67
CA ARG A 766 25.84 -2.32 9.28
C ARG A 766 26.10 -3.80 8.99
N GLN A 767 25.20 -4.70 9.37
CA GLN A 767 25.44 -6.15 9.31
C GLN A 767 24.42 -6.85 8.41
N ASN A 768 24.91 -7.29 7.25
CA ASN A 768 24.42 -8.30 6.30
C ASN A 768 22.98 -8.19 5.73
N LYS A 769 22.93 -8.27 4.39
CA LYS A 769 21.76 -8.25 3.45
C LYS A 769 21.13 -6.88 3.13
N GLY A 770 21.96 -5.85 3.07
CA GLY A 770 21.60 -4.58 2.46
C GLY A 770 22.60 -3.53 2.89
N LEU A 771 23.47 -3.10 2.00
CA LEU A 771 24.50 -2.12 2.29
C LEU A 771 24.52 -1.24 0.99
N CYS A 772 24.82 0.06 1.01
CA CYS A 772 25.80 0.64 1.89
C CYS A 772 25.64 2.15 2.10
N GLN A 773 26.07 2.59 3.27
CA GLN A 773 26.91 3.79 3.33
C GLN A 773 28.11 3.59 2.40
N LEU A 774 28.04 4.15 1.20
CA LEU A 774 29.13 4.14 0.24
C LEU A 774 30.11 5.25 0.66
N SER A 775 31.11 4.87 1.46
CA SER A 775 32.18 5.80 1.85
C SER A 775 33.09 6.02 0.65
N ARG A 776 33.17 7.28 0.24
CA ARG A 776 33.87 7.73 -0.96
C ARG A 776 34.91 8.78 -0.62
N LYS A 777 35.85 8.96 -1.54
CA LYS A 777 36.86 10.01 -1.49
C LYS A 777 36.83 10.84 -2.76
N ILE A 778 37.09 12.12 -2.55
CA ILE A 778 37.59 13.05 -3.55
C ILE A 778 39.07 13.15 -3.28
N LEU A 779 39.87 12.82 -4.28
CA LEU A 779 41.31 12.97 -4.26
C LEU A 779 41.70 14.21 -5.08
N MET A 780 42.78 14.88 -4.69
CA MET A 780 43.28 16.08 -5.33
C MET A 780 44.79 16.02 -5.50
N ILE A 781 45.29 16.53 -6.63
CA ILE A 781 46.70 16.86 -6.79
C ILE A 781 46.89 18.31 -6.37
N LEU A 782 47.61 18.54 -5.26
CA LEU A 782 47.84 19.88 -4.70
C LEU A 782 48.83 20.70 -5.53
N ASN A 783 49.85 20.06 -6.12
CA ASN A 783 50.87 20.72 -6.93
C ASN A 783 50.87 20.17 -8.36
N TYR A 784 49.83 20.52 -9.10
CA TYR A 784 49.56 19.98 -10.43
C TYR A 784 50.61 20.40 -11.47
N LYS A 785 51.15 21.63 -11.37
CA LYS A 785 52.14 22.18 -12.31
C LYS A 785 53.49 21.46 -12.27
N ASP A 786 53.85 20.88 -11.11
CA ASP A 786 55.09 20.12 -10.91
C ASP A 786 54.88 18.60 -10.95
N TRP A 787 53.69 18.15 -11.39
CA TRP A 787 53.40 16.73 -11.46
C TRP A 787 54.33 16.03 -12.45
N THR A 788 54.92 14.91 -12.03
CA THR A 788 55.71 14.04 -12.90
C THR A 788 55.20 12.62 -12.82
N PHE A 789 55.36 11.87 -13.91
CA PHE A 789 54.88 10.50 -14.00
C PHE A 789 55.28 9.64 -12.78
N PRO A 790 54.33 8.93 -12.14
CA PRO A 790 54.46 8.24 -10.84
C PRO A 790 55.68 7.34 -10.70
N MET A 791 56.08 6.68 -11.79
CA MET A 791 57.11 5.65 -11.75
C MET A 791 58.47 6.16 -12.20
N LYS A 792 59.00 7.25 -11.62
CA LYS A 792 60.30 7.82 -12.05
C LYS A 792 61.44 6.78 -12.09
N ASP A 793 61.42 5.77 -11.21
CA ASP A 793 62.43 4.70 -11.16
C ASP A 793 62.10 3.47 -12.06
N ASN A 794 60.85 3.28 -12.50
CA ASN A 794 60.36 2.13 -13.31
C ASN A 794 59.58 2.54 -14.58
N SER A 795 59.71 3.78 -15.04
CA SER A 795 58.93 4.35 -16.16
C SER A 795 59.16 3.61 -17.47
N TYR A 796 60.38 3.08 -17.66
CA TYR A 796 60.72 2.24 -18.81
C TYR A 796 59.92 0.92 -18.80
N GLU A 797 59.81 0.25 -17.64
CA GLU A 797 59.05 -1.01 -17.50
C GLU A 797 57.56 -0.79 -17.74
N PHE A 798 57.01 0.31 -17.21
CA PHE A 798 55.63 0.72 -17.48
C PHE A 798 55.38 0.94 -18.98
N LEU A 799 56.22 1.75 -19.64
CA LEU A 799 56.08 2.05 -21.06
C LEU A 799 56.25 0.79 -21.92
N GLN A 800 57.18 -0.10 -21.54
CA GLN A 800 57.37 -1.38 -22.21
C GLN A 800 56.12 -2.25 -22.08
N ASN A 801 55.52 -2.36 -20.89
CA ASN A 801 54.30 -3.14 -20.68
C ASN A 801 53.10 -2.56 -21.46
N VAL A 802 52.98 -1.23 -21.56
CA VAL A 802 51.96 -0.56 -22.39
C VAL A 802 52.16 -0.90 -23.88
N ILE A 803 53.42 -0.88 -24.35
CA ILE A 803 53.78 -1.24 -25.74
C ILE A 803 53.52 -2.73 -26.00
N ASP A 804 53.92 -3.61 -25.07
CA ASP A 804 53.79 -5.06 -25.19
C ASP A 804 52.32 -5.48 -25.27
N LEU A 805 51.44 -4.86 -24.47
CA LEU A 805 49.99 -5.05 -24.55
C LEU A 805 49.33 -4.25 -25.69
N SER A 806 50.10 -3.44 -26.44
CA SER A 806 49.62 -2.60 -27.53
C SER A 806 48.46 -1.68 -27.13
N ILE A 807 48.53 -1.11 -25.93
CA ILE A 807 47.51 -0.20 -25.40
C ILE A 807 47.66 1.17 -26.07
N ARG A 808 46.55 1.71 -26.57
CA ARG A 808 46.44 3.09 -27.06
C ARG A 808 45.46 3.89 -26.20
N PHE A 809 45.72 5.17 -26.01
CA PHE A 809 44.82 6.07 -25.30
C PHE A 809 44.28 7.11 -26.28
N ASP A 810 42.98 7.06 -26.52
CA ASP A 810 42.28 7.93 -27.45
C ASP A 810 41.46 8.98 -26.69
N ILE A 811 41.48 10.21 -27.18
CA ILE A 811 40.65 11.32 -26.67
C ILE A 811 39.45 11.46 -27.59
N GLU A 812 38.24 11.34 -27.06
CA GLU A 812 37.00 11.38 -27.84
C GLU A 812 36.07 12.52 -27.36
N ASP A 813 35.49 13.23 -28.33
CA ASP A 813 34.38 14.20 -28.15
C ASP A 813 33.01 13.50 -28.25
N ASP A 814 32.96 12.23 -27.86
CA ASP A 814 31.73 11.46 -27.83
C ASP A 814 31.80 10.44 -26.70
N ALA A 815 30.80 10.48 -25.82
CA ALA A 815 30.67 9.56 -24.71
C ALA A 815 29.91 8.26 -25.10
N THR A 816 29.43 8.12 -26.33
CA THR A 816 28.66 6.96 -26.82
C THR A 816 29.44 5.65 -26.69
N SER A 817 30.74 5.69 -26.99
CA SER A 817 31.67 4.56 -26.82
C SER A 817 31.65 4.03 -25.37
N GLY A 818 31.85 4.92 -24.40
CA GLY A 818 31.82 4.59 -22.97
C GLY A 818 30.45 4.13 -22.51
N PHE A 819 29.38 4.83 -22.91
CA PHE A 819 27.99 4.46 -22.62
C PHE A 819 27.69 3.02 -23.02
N ASN A 820 28.06 2.62 -24.25
CA ASN A 820 27.80 1.27 -24.75
C ASN A 820 28.55 0.20 -23.95
N VAL A 821 29.81 0.47 -23.55
CA VAL A 821 30.60 -0.46 -22.74
C VAL A 821 30.00 -0.60 -21.34
N THR A 822 29.72 0.52 -20.66
CA THR A 822 29.17 0.49 -19.29
C THR A 822 27.76 -0.10 -19.26
N LEU A 823 26.93 0.16 -20.29
CA LEU A 823 25.61 -0.44 -20.43
C LEU A 823 25.70 -1.95 -20.61
N LYS A 824 26.68 -2.42 -21.40
CA LYS A 824 26.93 -3.86 -21.58
C LYS A 824 27.39 -4.51 -20.27
N LYS A 825 28.32 -3.88 -19.53
CA LYS A 825 28.75 -4.33 -18.20
C LYS A 825 27.55 -4.45 -17.25
N LEU A 826 26.71 -3.42 -17.17
CA LEU A 826 25.50 -3.41 -16.34
C LEU A 826 24.53 -4.55 -16.70
N ARG A 827 24.22 -4.73 -17.99
CA ARG A 827 23.33 -5.80 -18.48
C ARG A 827 23.87 -7.21 -18.18
N ASN A 828 25.19 -7.37 -18.19
CA ASN A 828 25.84 -8.63 -17.89
C ASN A 828 26.06 -8.86 -16.38
N GLY A 829 25.76 -7.88 -15.52
CA GLY A 829 26.06 -7.95 -14.08
C GLY A 829 27.56 -7.93 -13.76
N GLU A 830 28.37 -7.33 -14.63
CA GLU A 830 29.84 -7.32 -14.56
C GLU A 830 30.35 -5.99 -13.97
N PHE A 831 29.90 -5.61 -12.78
CA PHE A 831 30.37 -4.40 -12.09
C PHE A 831 31.00 -4.75 -10.75
N ASP A 832 32.13 -4.11 -10.44
CA ASP A 832 32.88 -4.37 -9.20
C ASP A 832 32.34 -3.54 -8.01
N ASP A 833 31.62 -2.47 -8.31
CA ASP A 833 31.06 -1.51 -7.35
C ASP A 833 29.63 -1.12 -7.78
N TYR A 834 28.73 -0.95 -6.79
CA TYR A 834 27.36 -0.46 -7.01
C TYR A 834 27.31 0.88 -7.76
N GLU A 835 28.32 1.72 -7.61
CA GLU A 835 28.36 2.99 -8.34
C GLU A 835 28.61 2.83 -9.85
N GLU A 836 29.27 1.74 -10.29
CA GLU A 836 29.40 1.49 -11.73
C GLU A 836 28.04 1.28 -12.41
N MET A 837 26.99 0.96 -11.63
CA MET A 837 25.62 0.89 -12.15
C MET A 837 25.11 2.23 -12.66
N LEU A 838 25.65 3.36 -12.16
CA LEU A 838 25.28 4.72 -12.58
C LEU A 838 26.11 5.22 -13.78
N PHE A 839 27.18 4.51 -14.15
CA PHE A 839 28.05 4.95 -15.25
C PHE A 839 27.32 5.08 -16.59
N PRO A 840 26.39 4.19 -16.99
CA PRO A 840 25.60 4.40 -18.20
C PRO A 840 24.87 5.76 -18.19
N GLN A 841 24.25 6.13 -17.08
CA GLN A 841 23.59 7.42 -16.96
C GLN A 841 24.61 8.58 -17.02
N MET A 842 25.77 8.44 -16.35
CA MET A 842 26.84 9.44 -16.40
C MET A 842 27.37 9.69 -17.81
N TYR A 843 27.70 8.64 -18.56
CA TYR A 843 28.17 8.76 -19.94
C TYR A 843 27.07 9.29 -20.87
N SER A 844 25.80 8.95 -20.63
CA SER A 844 24.66 9.51 -21.36
C SER A 844 24.50 11.02 -21.12
N ALA A 845 24.56 11.47 -19.87
CA ALA A 845 24.52 12.90 -19.53
C ALA A 845 25.73 13.64 -20.08
N THR A 846 26.93 13.03 -20.01
CA THR A 846 28.16 13.59 -20.58
C THR A 846 28.06 13.77 -22.08
N LYS A 847 27.44 12.83 -22.80
CA LYS A 847 27.17 12.97 -24.23
C LYS A 847 26.38 14.24 -24.54
N LEU A 848 25.28 14.46 -23.81
CA LEU A 848 24.44 15.66 -24.00
C LEU A 848 25.22 16.96 -23.73
N VAL A 849 26.06 16.96 -22.69
CA VAL A 849 26.93 18.11 -22.37
C VAL A 849 27.94 18.36 -23.49
N ILE A 850 28.63 17.34 -23.99
CA ILE A 850 29.61 17.48 -25.07
C ILE A 850 28.91 17.99 -26.34
N GLU A 851 27.77 17.42 -26.73
CA GLU A 851 27.02 17.86 -27.91
C GLU A 851 26.62 19.34 -27.83
N HIS A 852 26.32 19.84 -26.63
CA HIS A 852 26.04 21.25 -26.40
C HIS A 852 27.31 22.11 -26.47
N GLU A 853 28.36 21.73 -25.74
CA GLU A 853 29.63 22.47 -25.72
C GLU A 853 30.27 22.54 -27.12
N LEU A 854 30.16 21.49 -27.94
CA LEU A 854 30.67 21.51 -29.32
C LEU A 854 30.00 22.59 -30.18
N LYS A 855 28.72 22.92 -29.94
CA LYS A 855 28.04 24.03 -30.63
C LYS A 855 28.60 25.39 -30.23
N GLU A 856 29.10 25.52 -29.00
CA GLU A 856 29.74 26.73 -28.49
C GLU A 856 31.21 26.80 -28.93
N VAL A 857 31.94 25.68 -28.96
CA VAL A 857 33.32 25.60 -29.48
C VAL A 857 33.40 26.06 -30.94
N ALA A 858 32.38 25.72 -31.75
CA ALA A 858 32.25 26.24 -33.13
C ALA A 858 32.18 27.79 -33.21
N GLN A 859 31.90 28.46 -32.10
CA GLN A 859 31.85 29.92 -31.95
C GLN A 859 33.11 30.50 -31.27
N GLY A 860 34.17 29.70 -31.09
CA GLY A 860 35.47 30.13 -30.55
C GLY A 860 35.70 29.84 -29.06
N PHE A 861 34.82 29.08 -28.41
CA PHE A 861 34.99 28.65 -27.02
C PHE A 861 35.94 27.45 -26.89
N LYS A 862 36.54 27.26 -25.70
CA LYS A 862 37.47 26.15 -25.42
C LYS A 862 36.70 24.86 -25.09
N ARG A 863 37.32 23.72 -25.39
CA ARG A 863 36.83 22.38 -25.02
C ARG A 863 36.89 22.20 -23.50
N ASN A 864 35.75 21.89 -22.87
CA ASN A 864 35.64 21.76 -21.41
C ASN A 864 35.27 20.37 -20.94
N THR A 865 34.78 19.48 -21.80
CA THR A 865 34.38 18.10 -21.46
C THR A 865 34.84 17.12 -22.55
N PHE A 866 35.39 15.97 -22.16
CA PHE A 866 35.79 14.91 -23.08
C PHE A 866 35.94 13.56 -22.40
N CYS A 867 36.03 12.49 -23.21
CA CYS A 867 36.32 11.15 -22.72
C CYS A 867 37.73 10.70 -23.13
N ILE A 868 38.36 9.88 -22.29
CA ILE A 868 39.60 9.17 -22.64
C ILE A 868 39.33 7.68 -22.57
N TYR A 869 39.66 6.96 -23.64
CA TYR A 869 39.51 5.51 -23.73
C TYR A 869 40.84 4.81 -23.95
N ALA A 870 41.10 3.77 -23.16
CA ALA A 870 42.17 2.83 -23.42
C ALA A 870 41.67 1.74 -24.38
N ARG A 871 42.45 1.45 -25.43
CA ARG A 871 42.14 0.43 -26.42
C ARG A 871 43.27 -0.56 -26.60
N ILE A 872 42.93 -1.84 -26.66
CA ILE A 872 43.83 -2.92 -27.09
C ILE A 872 43.24 -3.52 -28.35
N ASN A 873 44.01 -3.53 -29.45
CA ASN A 873 43.56 -4.01 -30.76
C ASN A 873 42.22 -3.39 -31.23
N GLY A 874 42.00 -2.11 -30.92
CA GLY A 874 40.79 -1.36 -31.28
C GLY A 874 39.60 -1.54 -30.33
N VAL A 875 39.68 -2.46 -29.37
CA VAL A 875 38.61 -2.72 -28.38
C VAL A 875 38.84 -1.88 -27.12
N ILE A 876 37.80 -1.21 -26.64
CA ILE A 876 37.85 -0.39 -25.41
C ILE A 876 37.99 -1.30 -24.18
N CYS A 877 39.15 -1.19 -23.52
CA CYS A 877 39.50 -1.93 -22.31
C CYS A 877 39.41 -1.08 -21.03
N GLY A 878 39.23 0.24 -21.15
CA GLY A 878 38.93 1.12 -20.03
C GLY A 878 38.61 2.54 -20.49
N GLY A 879 38.05 3.35 -19.60
CA GLY A 879 37.74 4.74 -19.94
C GLY A 879 37.39 5.62 -18.74
N CYS A 880 37.45 6.93 -18.94
CA CYS A 880 37.00 7.93 -17.98
C CYS A 880 36.46 9.19 -18.67
N ILE A 881 35.76 10.01 -17.88
CA ILE A 881 35.25 11.32 -18.25
C ILE A 881 36.13 12.38 -17.61
N VAL A 882 36.52 13.37 -18.39
CA VAL A 882 37.34 14.51 -17.97
C VAL A 882 36.58 15.79 -18.26
N TYR A 883 36.54 16.70 -17.29
CA TYR A 883 35.84 17.97 -17.45
C TYR A 883 36.52 19.10 -16.65
N THR A 884 36.28 20.34 -17.05
CA THR A 884 36.81 21.54 -16.36
C THR A 884 35.72 22.25 -15.56
N SER A 885 36.10 23.21 -14.71
CA SER A 885 35.17 24.06 -13.96
C SER A 885 34.35 25.02 -14.84
N HIS A 886 34.61 25.06 -16.15
CA HIS A 886 33.79 25.77 -17.14
C HIS A 886 32.81 24.85 -17.88
N SER A 887 32.89 23.55 -17.65
CA SER A 887 31.97 22.57 -18.23
C SER A 887 30.61 22.66 -17.56
N ARG A 888 29.53 22.42 -18.31
CA ARG A 888 28.20 22.23 -17.68
C ARG A 888 28.16 20.97 -16.81
N LEU A 889 29.02 19.99 -17.07
CA LEU A 889 29.17 18.80 -16.23
C LEU A 889 29.64 19.17 -14.81
N SER A 890 30.37 20.28 -14.63
CA SER A 890 30.81 20.71 -13.29
C SER A 890 29.66 21.09 -12.37
N LEU A 891 28.50 21.47 -12.92
CA LEU A 891 27.29 21.74 -12.15
C LEU A 891 26.86 20.49 -11.38
N PHE A 892 27.05 19.29 -11.92
CA PHE A 892 26.74 18.06 -11.20
C PHE A 892 27.64 17.80 -9.98
N TYR A 893 28.65 18.63 -9.74
CA TYR A 893 29.70 18.44 -8.74
C TYR A 893 29.97 19.72 -7.93
N PRO A 894 29.15 20.02 -6.91
CA PRO A 894 29.14 21.30 -6.18
C PRO A 894 30.44 21.63 -5.44
N PHE A 895 31.27 20.63 -5.13
CA PHE A 895 32.54 20.84 -4.45
C PHE A 895 33.56 21.61 -5.30
N ILE A 896 33.43 21.62 -6.63
CA ILE A 896 34.43 22.24 -7.52
C ILE A 896 34.60 23.72 -7.24
N GLU A 897 33.51 24.45 -7.03
CA GLU A 897 33.56 25.88 -6.67
C GLU A 897 34.24 26.11 -5.31
N HIS A 898 34.15 25.14 -4.39
CA HIS A 898 34.77 25.25 -3.08
C HIS A 898 36.27 24.94 -3.09
N VAL A 899 36.78 24.28 -4.14
CA VAL A 899 38.22 24.01 -4.30
C VAL A 899 38.97 25.21 -4.88
N LYS A 900 38.27 26.10 -5.59
CA LYS A 900 38.84 27.33 -6.14
C LYS A 900 39.33 28.25 -5.01
N GLY A 901 40.62 28.54 -5.02
CA GLY A 901 41.23 29.53 -4.13
C GLY A 901 41.04 30.97 -4.63
N SER A 902 40.77 31.14 -5.93
CA SER A 902 40.46 32.42 -6.57
C SER A 902 39.52 32.20 -7.77
N THR A 903 38.87 33.27 -8.25
CA THR A 903 37.93 33.21 -9.38
C THR A 903 38.57 32.78 -10.70
N ASP A 904 39.89 32.94 -10.82
CA ASP A 904 40.64 32.71 -12.04
C ASP A 904 41.24 31.29 -12.12
N GLU A 905 41.16 30.51 -11.04
CA GLU A 905 41.63 29.12 -11.03
C GLU A 905 40.71 28.22 -11.86
N VAL A 906 41.31 27.44 -12.76
CA VAL A 906 40.59 26.41 -13.53
C VAL A 906 40.83 25.05 -12.89
N ILE A 907 39.75 24.42 -12.46
CA ILE A 907 39.78 23.11 -11.82
C ILE A 907 39.36 22.05 -12.83
N ALA A 908 40.04 20.90 -12.85
CA ALA A 908 39.60 19.75 -13.62
C ALA A 908 39.07 18.64 -12.70
N GLY A 909 38.06 17.92 -13.19
CA GLY A 909 37.54 16.71 -12.56
C GLY A 909 37.70 15.51 -13.49
N ILE A 910 38.03 14.35 -12.89
CA ILE A 910 38.07 13.05 -13.54
C ILE A 910 37.05 12.14 -12.84
N THR A 911 36.21 11.47 -13.62
CA THR A 911 35.15 10.58 -13.10
C THR A 911 34.74 9.48 -14.08
N GLY A 912 33.76 8.66 -13.70
CA GLY A 912 33.21 7.60 -14.55
C GLY A 912 34.25 6.56 -14.97
N PHE A 913 35.22 6.30 -14.10
CA PHE A 913 36.39 5.48 -14.40
C PHE A 913 36.02 4.00 -14.43
N PHE A 914 36.06 3.34 -15.59
CA PHE A 914 35.74 1.91 -15.72
C PHE A 914 36.88 1.12 -16.38
N ILE A 915 36.99 -0.16 -16.00
CA ILE A 915 37.84 -1.16 -16.68
C ILE A 915 36.96 -2.24 -17.30
N ASN A 916 37.32 -2.68 -18.51
CA ASN A 916 36.66 -3.70 -19.31
C ASN A 916 37.70 -4.62 -19.95
N TYR A 917 38.62 -5.12 -19.13
CA TYR A 917 39.66 -6.07 -19.53
C TYR A 917 39.54 -7.33 -18.68
N LYS A 918 39.35 -8.48 -19.33
CA LYS A 918 39.28 -9.79 -18.67
C LYS A 918 40.55 -10.56 -18.98
N THR A 919 41.31 -10.92 -17.95
CA THR A 919 42.45 -11.84 -18.11
C THR A 919 41.92 -13.27 -18.26
N GLU A 920 42.35 -14.00 -19.29
CA GLU A 920 41.88 -15.40 -19.52
C GLU A 920 42.37 -16.39 -18.46
N ASN A 921 43.24 -15.98 -17.54
CA ASN A 921 43.59 -16.70 -16.33
C ASN A 921 43.97 -15.66 -15.28
N GLY A 922 43.56 -15.86 -14.02
CA GLY A 922 43.98 -15.05 -12.86
C GLY A 922 45.48 -15.17 -12.52
N ASN A 923 46.34 -15.38 -13.52
CA ASN A 923 47.78 -15.35 -13.38
C ASN A 923 48.30 -13.96 -13.70
N LYS A 924 49.09 -13.41 -12.77
CA LYS A 924 49.98 -12.28 -13.01
C LYS A 924 50.79 -12.54 -14.29
N THR A 925 50.51 -11.78 -15.34
CA THR A 925 51.34 -11.66 -16.54
C THR A 925 52.66 -10.99 -16.15
N GLY A 926 53.72 -11.25 -16.92
CA GLY A 926 55.11 -11.21 -16.46
C GLY A 926 55.67 -9.85 -16.01
N ARG A 927 56.75 -9.95 -15.21
CA ARG A 927 57.72 -8.92 -14.77
C ARG A 927 57.12 -7.56 -14.38
N GLY A 928 56.94 -7.40 -13.06
CA GLY A 928 56.47 -6.18 -12.42
C GLY A 928 55.35 -6.52 -11.43
N ASN A 929 55.33 -5.89 -10.26
CA ASN A 929 54.32 -6.14 -9.22
C ASN A 929 52.92 -5.55 -9.55
N ILE A 930 52.66 -5.17 -10.81
CA ILE A 930 51.46 -4.45 -11.27
C ILE A 930 50.64 -5.36 -12.17
N ASN A 931 49.33 -5.44 -11.94
CA ASN A 931 48.44 -6.23 -12.80
C ASN A 931 47.97 -5.43 -14.04
N ASP A 932 47.54 -6.11 -15.10
CA ASP A 932 47.11 -5.48 -16.36
C ASP A 932 46.01 -4.41 -16.16
N ASN A 933 45.10 -4.61 -15.20
CA ASN A 933 44.04 -3.63 -14.90
C ASN A 933 44.63 -2.34 -14.29
N GLU A 934 45.54 -2.46 -13.32
CA GLU A 934 46.27 -1.33 -12.72
C GLU A 934 47.09 -0.59 -13.77
N LEU A 935 47.74 -1.30 -14.69
CA LEU A 935 48.48 -0.71 -15.81
C LEU A 935 47.57 0.16 -16.69
N ILE A 936 46.39 -0.37 -17.07
CA ILE A 936 45.39 0.38 -17.83
C ILE A 936 44.92 1.59 -17.02
N LYS A 937 44.65 1.44 -15.71
CA LYS A 937 44.20 2.54 -14.85
C LYS A 937 45.22 3.70 -14.83
N LEU A 938 46.49 3.37 -14.58
CA LEU A 938 47.61 4.32 -14.54
C LEU A 938 47.82 5.02 -15.89
N GLY A 939 47.72 4.27 -16.99
CA GLY A 939 47.85 4.81 -18.34
C GLY A 939 46.77 5.84 -18.67
N ILE A 940 45.50 5.54 -18.35
CA ILE A 940 44.40 6.49 -18.54
C ILE A 940 44.62 7.75 -17.70
N LEU A 941 44.94 7.61 -16.40
CA LEU A 941 45.18 8.77 -15.53
C LEU A 941 46.33 9.65 -16.02
N SER A 942 47.41 9.03 -16.49
CA SER A 942 48.57 9.76 -17.01
C SER A 942 48.22 10.51 -18.29
N ALA A 943 47.44 9.90 -19.18
CA ALA A 943 46.90 10.58 -20.36
C ALA A 943 46.01 11.76 -19.96
N CYS A 944 45.11 11.61 -18.97
CA CYS A 944 44.30 12.71 -18.45
C CYS A 944 45.17 13.87 -17.99
N ILE A 945 46.16 13.60 -17.14
CA ILE A 945 47.00 14.63 -16.53
C ILE A 945 47.81 15.37 -17.59
N GLU A 946 48.38 14.66 -18.58
CA GLU A 946 49.14 15.27 -19.68
C GLU A 946 48.28 16.21 -20.53
N ILE A 947 47.05 15.81 -20.86
CA ILE A 947 46.12 16.65 -21.63
C ILE A 947 45.70 17.87 -20.83
N LEU A 948 45.38 17.68 -19.55
CA LEU A 948 44.98 18.77 -18.67
C LEU A 948 46.14 19.78 -18.48
N HIS A 949 47.42 19.38 -18.59
CA HIS A 949 48.57 20.30 -18.55
C HIS A 949 48.53 21.25 -19.75
N SER A 950 48.16 20.74 -20.92
CA SER A 950 47.99 21.55 -22.13
C SER A 950 46.82 22.54 -22.06
N LEU A 951 45.84 22.28 -21.19
CA LEU A 951 44.65 23.13 -21.00
C LEU A 951 44.82 24.23 -19.94
N GLY A 952 45.97 24.28 -19.26
CA GLY A 952 46.27 25.32 -18.27
C GLY A 952 45.48 25.17 -16.97
N ILE A 953 45.23 23.93 -16.55
CA ILE A 953 44.53 23.59 -15.31
C ILE A 953 45.42 23.90 -14.09
N ASP A 954 44.82 24.41 -13.01
CA ASP A 954 45.55 24.71 -11.76
C ASP A 954 45.49 23.57 -10.75
N LYS A 955 44.35 22.86 -10.68
CA LYS A 955 44.14 21.71 -9.78
C LYS A 955 43.33 20.62 -10.48
N CYS A 956 43.66 19.37 -10.19
CA CYS A 956 42.95 18.20 -10.72
C CYS A 956 42.34 17.38 -9.58
N LEU A 957 41.06 17.06 -9.70
CA LEU A 957 40.28 16.26 -8.78
C LEU A 957 39.95 14.91 -9.42
N LEU A 958 40.02 13.85 -8.62
CA LEU A 958 39.53 12.52 -8.96
C LEU A 958 38.52 12.12 -7.89
N HIS A 959 37.26 11.96 -8.26
CA HIS A 959 36.19 11.70 -7.29
C HIS A 959 35.42 10.40 -7.59
N ASN A 960 34.48 10.05 -6.71
CA ASN A 960 33.78 8.77 -6.70
C ASN A 960 34.71 7.56 -6.43
N ILE A 961 35.83 7.80 -5.72
CA ILE A 961 36.80 6.74 -5.38
C ILE A 961 36.32 5.99 -4.14
N HIS A 962 36.30 4.65 -4.20
CA HIS A 962 35.97 3.80 -3.05
C HIS A 962 36.97 4.04 -1.90
N LYS A 963 36.51 4.06 -0.64
CA LYS A 963 37.37 4.40 0.51
C LYS A 963 38.64 3.55 0.64
N ASP A 964 38.61 2.31 0.15
CA ASP A 964 39.69 1.34 0.30
C ASP A 964 40.70 1.41 -0.87
N ASP A 965 40.35 2.05 -1.99
CA ASP A 965 41.19 2.15 -3.19
C ASP A 965 42.13 3.37 -3.13
N ASN A 966 43.29 3.26 -2.46
CA ASN A 966 44.16 4.42 -2.26
C ASN A 966 45.63 4.28 -2.69
N GLU A 967 46.20 3.07 -2.77
CA GLU A 967 47.64 2.93 -3.00
C GLU A 967 48.04 3.43 -4.40
N LEU A 968 47.34 2.96 -5.44
CA LEU A 968 47.60 3.33 -6.84
C LEU A 968 47.52 4.84 -7.11
N TYR A 969 46.50 5.50 -6.56
CA TYR A 969 46.27 6.94 -6.80
C TYR A 969 47.26 7.80 -6.01
N ARG A 970 47.69 7.35 -4.83
CA ARG A 970 48.75 8.03 -4.06
C ARG A 970 50.07 8.05 -4.81
N ASP A 971 50.42 6.96 -5.49
CA ASP A 971 51.61 6.92 -6.34
C ASP A 971 51.53 7.96 -7.46
N CYS A 972 50.32 8.20 -7.99
CA CYS A 972 50.04 9.27 -8.96
C CYS A 972 49.98 10.69 -8.36
N GLY A 973 50.41 10.89 -7.11
CA GLY A 973 50.43 12.20 -6.46
C GLY A 973 49.05 12.71 -6.00
N PHE A 974 48.00 11.90 -6.10
CA PHE A 974 46.69 12.25 -5.54
C PHE A 974 46.70 12.08 -4.02
N GLN A 975 46.17 13.07 -3.31
CA GLN A 975 45.97 13.04 -1.87
C GLN A 975 44.48 13.16 -1.56
N THR A 976 44.03 12.54 -0.47
CA THR A 976 42.62 12.68 -0.02
C THR A 976 42.31 14.13 0.28
N PHE A 977 41.39 14.71 -0.49
CA PHE A 977 40.87 16.07 -0.26
C PHE A 977 39.66 16.03 0.67
N LEU A 978 38.71 15.14 0.38
CA LEU A 978 37.46 15.05 1.12
C LEU A 978 36.94 13.62 1.14
N GLU A 979 36.47 13.16 2.29
CA GLU A 979 35.75 11.90 2.42
C GLU A 979 34.25 12.19 2.59
N TYR A 980 33.41 11.36 1.98
CA TYR A 980 31.96 11.55 2.02
C TYR A 980 31.20 10.23 1.94
N CYS A 981 29.93 10.29 2.31
CA CYS A 981 29.00 9.19 2.15
C CYS A 981 28.03 9.51 1.01
N ALA A 982 28.03 8.64 0.01
CA ALA A 982 27.30 8.79 -1.25
C ALA A 982 25.80 8.42 -1.16
N CYS A 983 25.44 7.41 -0.36
CA CYS A 983 24.06 6.93 -0.21
C CYS A 983 23.74 6.51 1.23
N TYR A 984 22.48 6.68 1.62
CA TYR A 984 21.94 6.39 2.95
C TYR A 984 20.82 5.37 2.90
N GLY A 985 21.15 4.11 3.14
CA GLY A 985 20.15 3.05 3.16
C GLY A 985 19.51 2.82 1.79
N SER A 986 18.78 1.72 1.71
CA SER A 986 18.04 1.33 0.52
C SER A 986 16.65 0.91 0.96
N LYS A 987 15.64 1.26 0.19
CA LYS A 987 14.30 0.70 0.36
C LYS A 987 13.83 0.14 -0.97
N GLN A 988 13.34 -1.09 -0.98
CA GLN A 988 12.87 -1.69 -2.23
C GLN A 988 11.61 -0.94 -2.65
N ALA A 989 11.49 -0.58 -3.92
CA ALA A 989 10.32 0.16 -4.42
C ALA A 989 9.01 -0.59 -4.13
N PHE A 990 9.06 -1.92 -4.13
CA PHE A 990 7.95 -2.80 -3.78
C PHE A 990 7.61 -2.83 -2.29
N GLU A 991 8.47 -2.31 -1.40
CA GLU A 991 8.18 -2.14 0.04
C GLU A 991 7.38 -0.85 0.33
N TRP A 992 7.03 -0.08 -0.70
CA TRP A 992 6.21 1.14 -0.61
C TRP A 992 4.79 0.99 -1.13
N ILE A 993 4.42 -0.20 -1.59
CA ILE A 993 3.01 -0.50 -1.82
C ILE A 993 2.37 -0.46 -0.42
N VAL A 994 1.47 0.52 -0.23
CA VAL A 994 0.67 0.87 0.96
C VAL A 994 -0.76 1.13 0.47
#